data_AF-A0A535VPJ8-F1
#
_entry.id   AF-A0A535VPJ8-F1
#
_cell.length_a   1.000
_cell.length_b   1.000
_cell.length_c   1.000
_cell.angle_alpha   90.00
_cell.angle_beta   90.00
_cell.angle_gamma   90.00
#
_symmetry.space_group_name_H-M   'P 1'
#
loop_
_entity.id
_entity.type
_entity.pdbx_description
1 polymer ?
#
loop_
_entity_poly.entity_id
_entity_poly.type
_entity_poly.pdbx_seq_one_letter_code
_entity_poly.pdbx_strand_id
1 'polypeptide(L)'
;MSTSRLFSRGHKARSLGVVLLAVISVATQMVALAALSVAAPTTESNPVQATMASALLSGIGCGGVAGGSSLPGCQATATENLAGAQLIEHVELPRGGSQCPDSGAGAACGSPRLAVPDPGVASVPAGHQQCPLVGGAGPNLLGSCDPEQPSAATDPSVATTPSAYEVDLSASATTLATGNATVLQATTTLTSGSSPFAIEIFDLTTSTLVGGCMQASNCKVAYTAAAGVHAFAAYITAPTESVPDGATKSNQVMVRWLGISLAVGDPAAVGPGKPINFIATATEDVGAIGYMIEIYDLTAGARVTYCTHGTTCATALTVPEASTHTVVAALTSIARAARPTSKAIHMDSNHVTGTWLSVSLEANQTQQSSAAYIRLTATASADLSTTKWSLAIYDDRGILMGSACTSVSICTVTVPAASEDNHAFYAVIQSVPAVASTSPLVRGIIQKAPKQASADIQARSGPVKPKLLLWGVDSCKSFTQDPAGASGLYPQVVSAYHGAPDFWGRYLTNTYYCPALSAAEIAAAQTHHMGILPIYNDYDCSAVRGYQTAGGYAAAAAAAAAADGIPQGRGIAIDIEPGGEACPGADGVDPLFVQGWHDGITQRGYVPIFYANSTAYLAFAQAYCAAVGAHPEIATDSYLWSFEPSLLGAYSKPTAPRFAPNIIGCSAQHAAWQYELSSGSNPDVDQDEALSSLPLWFP
;
A
#
# COMPACT_ATOMS: atom_id res chain seq x y z
N MET A 1 8.66 71.94 18.73
CA MET A 1 9.52 71.53 19.87
C MET A 1 9.29 70.05 20.09
N SER A 2 10.39 69.29 20.03
CA SER A 2 10.44 67.83 20.02
C SER A 2 10.25 67.24 21.42
N THR A 3 9.49 66.15 21.55
CA THR A 3 9.67 65.16 22.63
C THR A 3 9.28 63.76 22.14
N SER A 4 10.28 63.06 21.61
CA SER A 4 10.27 61.61 21.42
C SER A 4 10.41 60.91 22.78
N ARG A 5 9.57 59.91 23.09
CA ARG A 5 9.84 58.95 24.17
C ARG A 5 10.03 57.56 23.59
N LEU A 6 11.31 57.20 23.43
CA LEU A 6 11.77 55.83 23.25
C LEU A 6 11.55 55.05 24.54
N PHE A 7 10.81 53.94 24.47
CA PHE A 7 10.80 52.94 25.54
C PHE A 7 12.01 52.01 25.38
N SER A 8 12.98 52.17 26.27
CA SER A 8 14.14 51.28 26.42
C SER A 8 13.75 50.05 27.22
N ARG A 9 13.87 48.85 26.64
CA ARG A 9 13.81 47.57 27.36
C ARG A 9 15.18 47.28 28.00
N GLY A 10 15.20 47.17 29.32
CA GLY A 10 16.40 46.86 30.10
C GLY A 10 16.82 45.40 29.99
N HIS A 11 18.07 45.16 29.59
CA HIS A 11 18.73 43.85 29.65
C HIS A 11 19.17 43.51 31.07
N LYS A 12 18.83 42.30 31.53
CA LYS A 12 19.57 41.61 32.59
C LYS A 12 20.32 40.44 31.99
N ALA A 13 21.64 40.58 31.94
CA ALA A 13 22.56 39.49 31.72
C ALA A 13 22.50 38.50 32.89
N ARG A 14 22.32 37.21 32.60
CA ARG A 14 22.76 36.13 33.50
C ARG A 14 23.49 35.05 32.71
N SER A 15 24.52 34.57 33.39
CA SER A 15 25.72 33.86 32.98
C SER A 15 25.54 32.41 32.55
N LEU A 16 26.52 31.99 31.76
CA LEU A 16 26.99 30.65 31.38
C LEU A 16 26.78 29.49 32.38
N GLY A 17 26.50 28.33 31.80
CA GLY A 17 26.80 26.97 32.27
C GLY A 17 25.61 26.03 32.00
N VAL A 18 25.68 24.88 31.32
CA VAL A 18 26.77 23.93 31.02
C VAL A 18 26.20 22.89 29.99
N VAL A 19 27.01 22.59 28.97
CA VAL A 19 27.26 21.26 28.32
C VAL A 19 26.17 20.51 27.51
N LEU A 20 26.42 20.47 26.19
CA LEU A 20 26.63 19.29 25.32
C LEU A 20 25.57 18.15 25.32
N LEU A 21 24.82 18.02 24.22
CA LEU A 21 24.97 16.90 23.28
C LEU A 21 24.20 17.18 21.98
N ALA A 22 24.91 17.09 20.85
CA ALA A 22 24.35 17.06 19.51
C ALA A 22 24.30 15.60 19.02
N VAL A 23 23.37 15.36 18.09
CA VAL A 23 23.23 14.17 17.21
C VAL A 23 22.54 12.95 17.84
N ILE A 24 21.26 12.74 17.50
CA ILE A 24 20.77 11.69 16.58
C ILE A 24 19.37 12.15 16.11
N SER A 25 19.33 12.69 14.89
CA SER A 25 18.12 12.70 14.06
C SER A 25 18.09 11.36 13.31
N VAL A 26 16.89 10.92 12.90
CA VAL A 26 16.54 9.64 12.27
C VAL A 26 16.13 8.54 13.26
N ALA A 27 14.81 8.46 13.54
CA ALA A 27 14.02 7.21 13.60
C ALA A 27 12.66 7.45 14.29
N THR A 28 11.65 7.93 13.57
CA THR A 28 10.24 7.85 13.98
C THR A 28 9.34 7.56 12.77
N GLN A 29 9.54 6.40 12.16
CA GLN A 29 8.49 5.67 11.46
C GLN A 29 8.73 4.18 11.75
N MET A 30 7.89 3.59 12.59
CA MET A 30 7.56 2.15 12.72
C MET A 30 7.07 1.87 14.15
N VAL A 31 5.75 1.95 14.35
CA VAL A 31 5.05 1.24 15.44
C VAL A 31 3.83 0.58 14.84
N ALA A 32 4.01 -0.65 14.37
CA ALA A 32 2.95 -1.62 14.14
C ALA A 32 3.56 -3.03 14.15
N LEU A 33 4.14 -3.44 15.28
CA LEU A 33 4.45 -4.85 15.54
C LEU A 33 4.65 -5.10 17.05
N ALA A 34 3.55 -5.33 17.77
CA ALA A 34 3.57 -5.99 19.08
C ALA A 34 2.16 -6.48 19.44
N ALA A 35 1.67 -7.48 18.73
CA ALA A 35 0.55 -8.29 19.20
C ALA A 35 0.76 -9.71 18.69
N LEU A 36 1.52 -10.52 19.45
CA LEU A 36 1.54 -11.99 19.44
C LEU A 36 2.49 -12.47 20.54
N SER A 37 1.98 -12.62 21.76
CA SER A 37 2.42 -13.69 22.65
C SER A 37 1.23 -14.17 23.47
N VAL A 38 0.91 -15.44 23.25
CA VAL A 38 -0.21 -16.18 23.82
C VAL A 38 0.08 -16.53 25.27
N ALA A 39 -0.84 -16.21 26.17
CA ALA A 39 -1.13 -17.01 27.36
C ALA A 39 -2.53 -16.65 27.87
N ALA A 40 -3.53 -17.49 27.57
CA ALA A 40 -4.79 -17.52 28.32
C ALA A 40 -4.52 -18.09 29.73
N PRO A 41 -5.33 -17.73 30.75
CA PRO A 41 -6.59 -18.46 30.92
C PRO A 41 -7.81 -17.62 31.38
N THR A 42 -8.97 -18.04 30.88
CA THR A 42 -10.34 -18.03 31.45
C THR A 42 -10.77 -16.88 32.39
N THR A 43 -11.80 -16.13 31.98
CA THR A 43 -13.10 -16.00 32.70
C THR A 43 -14.09 -15.15 31.89
N GLU A 44 -15.36 -15.54 31.94
CA GLU A 44 -16.51 -14.92 31.26
C GLU A 44 -16.86 -13.53 31.82
N SER A 45 -17.21 -12.57 30.95
CA SER A 45 -18.48 -11.80 30.98
C SER A 45 -18.47 -10.55 30.06
N ASN A 46 -19.38 -10.58 29.07
CA ASN A 46 -20.02 -9.50 28.28
C ASN A 46 -19.22 -8.35 27.59
N PRO A 47 -19.48 -8.10 26.29
CA PRO A 47 -18.93 -6.96 25.56
C PRO A 47 -19.90 -5.76 25.56
N VAL A 48 -19.38 -4.56 25.77
CA VAL A 48 -20.02 -3.29 25.38
C VAL A 48 -18.99 -2.50 24.59
N GLN A 49 -19.13 -2.45 23.27
CA GLN A 49 -18.39 -1.52 22.43
C GLN A 49 -19.25 -1.06 21.24
N ALA A 50 -19.15 0.24 20.99
CA ALA A 50 -19.43 0.95 19.75
C ALA A 50 -20.89 1.09 19.29
N THR A 51 -21.61 2.00 19.96
CA THR A 51 -22.64 2.83 19.31
C THR A 51 -21.98 3.92 18.46
N MET A 52 -22.64 4.29 17.34
CA MET A 52 -22.42 5.45 16.45
C MET A 52 -21.74 5.15 15.10
N ALA A 53 -22.49 4.51 14.19
CA ALA A 53 -22.41 4.77 12.74
C ALA A 53 -23.64 4.16 12.03
N SER A 54 -24.79 4.84 12.07
CA SER A 54 -25.95 4.51 11.24
C SER A 54 -26.82 5.74 11.04
N ALA A 55 -26.42 6.58 10.09
CA ALA A 55 -27.26 7.59 9.48
C ALA A 55 -26.63 8.03 8.16
N LEU A 56 -26.81 7.22 7.10
CA LEU A 56 -26.68 7.62 5.68
C LEU A 56 -26.80 6.35 4.82
N LEU A 57 -28.04 5.93 4.56
CA LEU A 57 -28.48 5.12 3.40
C LEU A 57 -29.98 4.86 3.55
N SER A 58 -30.76 5.94 3.43
CA SER A 58 -32.21 5.87 3.22
C SER A 58 -32.49 6.76 2.02
N GLY A 59 -32.55 6.15 0.82
CA GLY A 59 -32.65 6.95 -0.39
C GLY A 59 -32.75 6.19 -1.71
N ILE A 60 -33.42 5.04 -1.77
CA ILE A 60 -34.01 4.54 -3.03
C ILE A 60 -35.37 3.92 -2.68
N GLY A 61 -36.41 4.74 -2.69
CA GLY A 61 -37.79 4.28 -2.59
C GLY A 61 -38.33 3.89 -3.96
N CYS A 62 -38.72 2.62 -4.12
CA CYS A 62 -39.68 2.25 -5.16
C CYS A 62 -41.05 2.78 -4.75
N GLY A 63 -41.52 3.84 -5.40
CA GLY A 63 -42.86 4.38 -5.21
C GLY A 63 -43.92 3.53 -5.91
N GLY A 64 -45.04 3.27 -5.22
CA GLY A 64 -46.22 2.66 -5.80
C GLY A 64 -47.37 2.57 -4.79
N VAL A 65 -48.32 3.50 -4.88
CA VAL A 65 -49.51 3.62 -4.01
C VAL A 65 -50.59 2.63 -4.46
N ALA A 66 -51.40 2.20 -3.49
CA ALA A 66 -52.45 1.19 -3.52
C ALA A 66 -53.38 1.16 -4.75
N GLY A 67 -53.62 -0.05 -5.25
CA GLY A 67 -54.70 -0.39 -6.19
C GLY A 67 -54.53 -1.82 -6.71
N GLY A 68 -55.39 -2.75 -6.30
CA GLY A 68 -55.20 -4.19 -6.45
C GLY A 68 -55.10 -4.72 -7.89
N SER A 69 -54.17 -5.64 -8.11
CA SER A 69 -54.33 -6.90 -8.84
C SER A 69 -52.95 -7.57 -8.97
N SER A 70 -52.93 -8.87 -8.73
CA SER A 70 -51.76 -9.74 -8.68
C SER A 70 -51.14 -9.97 -10.06
N LEU A 71 -49.82 -9.81 -10.19
CA LEU A 71 -48.99 -10.47 -11.21
C LEU A 71 -47.72 -11.06 -10.56
N PRO A 72 -47.31 -12.30 -10.92
CA PRO A 72 -46.30 -13.07 -10.20
C PRO A 72 -44.88 -12.85 -10.77
N GLY A 73 -43.85 -12.80 -9.92
CA GLY A 73 -42.47 -12.84 -10.41
C GLY A 73 -41.36 -12.28 -9.51
N CYS A 74 -41.44 -12.37 -8.19
CA CYS A 74 -40.26 -12.21 -7.32
C CYS A 74 -40.31 -13.26 -6.20
N GLN A 75 -39.74 -14.44 -6.47
CA GLN A 75 -39.27 -15.33 -5.42
C GLN A 75 -37.77 -15.52 -5.63
N ALA A 76 -36.98 -14.74 -4.89
CA ALA A 76 -35.63 -15.12 -4.54
C ALA A 76 -35.66 -15.46 -3.04
N THR A 77 -35.78 -16.75 -2.75
CA THR A 77 -35.48 -17.31 -1.44
C THR A 77 -33.96 -17.25 -1.25
N ALA A 78 -33.49 -16.41 -0.33
CA ALA A 78 -32.16 -16.52 0.27
C ALA A 78 -32.21 -15.92 1.67
N THR A 79 -32.65 -16.72 2.63
CA THR A 79 -32.27 -16.57 4.03
C THR A 79 -30.85 -17.10 4.18
N GLU A 80 -29.88 -16.22 4.38
CA GLU A 80 -28.74 -16.37 5.31
C GLU A 80 -27.82 -15.13 5.24
N ASN A 81 -27.68 -14.46 6.40
CA ASN A 81 -26.59 -13.56 6.78
C ASN A 81 -26.31 -12.28 5.95
N LEU A 82 -27.11 -11.22 6.17
CA LEU A 82 -26.59 -9.84 6.10
C LEU A 82 -26.35 -9.31 7.51
N ALA A 83 -25.15 -9.55 8.02
CA ALA A 83 -24.56 -8.83 9.13
C ALA A 83 -23.12 -8.47 8.72
N GLY A 84 -22.89 -7.18 8.44
CA GLY A 84 -21.57 -6.64 8.09
C GLY A 84 -21.05 -7.09 6.73
N ALA A 85 -21.18 -6.25 5.70
CA ALA A 85 -20.37 -6.41 4.50
C ALA A 85 -18.89 -6.12 4.85
N GLN A 86 -18.20 -7.11 5.42
CA GLN A 86 -16.76 -7.20 5.26
C GLN A 86 -16.52 -7.36 3.75
N LEU A 87 -15.63 -6.56 3.17
CA LEU A 87 -15.18 -6.75 1.80
C LEU A 87 -14.36 -8.05 1.79
N ILE A 88 -15.00 -9.18 1.51
CA ILE A 88 -14.36 -10.49 1.55
C ILE A 88 -13.57 -10.67 0.24
N GLU A 89 -12.33 -11.12 0.36
CA GLU A 89 -11.58 -11.70 -0.75
C GLU A 89 -12.44 -12.76 -1.45
N HIS A 90 -12.57 -12.66 -2.76
CA HIS A 90 -13.42 -13.59 -3.51
C HIS A 90 -12.65 -14.22 -4.66
N VAL A 91 -13.10 -15.41 -5.00
CA VAL A 91 -12.47 -16.27 -5.99
C VAL A 91 -13.42 -16.41 -7.16
N GLU A 92 -12.91 -16.16 -8.37
CA GLU A 92 -13.64 -16.25 -9.61
C GLU A 92 -13.00 -17.28 -10.55
N LEU A 93 -13.77 -17.75 -11.54
CA LEU A 93 -13.20 -18.56 -12.61
C LEU A 93 -12.30 -17.68 -13.49
N PRO A 94 -11.09 -18.14 -13.84
CA PRO A 94 -10.30 -17.49 -14.87
C PRO A 94 -11.11 -17.31 -16.15
N ARG A 95 -10.90 -16.20 -16.87
CA ARG A 95 -11.65 -15.90 -18.10
C ARG A 95 -11.58 -17.07 -19.09
N GLY A 96 -12.75 -17.56 -19.50
CA GLY A 96 -12.89 -18.69 -20.42
C GLY A 96 -12.79 -20.08 -19.77
N GLY A 97 -12.56 -20.17 -18.46
CA GLY A 97 -12.57 -21.40 -17.71
C GLY A 97 -13.98 -21.85 -17.31
N SER A 98 -14.14 -23.15 -17.09
CA SER A 98 -15.36 -23.72 -16.50
C SER A 98 -15.08 -24.24 -15.10
N GLN A 99 -16.08 -24.16 -14.22
CA GLN A 99 -16.00 -24.72 -12.87
C GLN A 99 -15.60 -26.20 -12.92
N CYS A 100 -14.56 -26.53 -12.17
CA CYS A 100 -14.10 -27.89 -12.01
C CYS A 100 -15.13 -28.68 -11.18
N PRO A 101 -15.61 -29.84 -11.66
CA PRO A 101 -16.46 -30.73 -10.89
C PRO A 101 -15.84 -31.12 -9.54
N ASP A 102 -16.69 -31.28 -8.52
CA ASP A 102 -16.31 -31.75 -7.17
C ASP A 102 -15.08 -31.04 -6.56
N SER A 103 -14.90 -29.76 -6.90
CA SER A 103 -13.74 -28.93 -6.58
C SER A 103 -14.16 -27.60 -5.95
N GLY A 104 -13.21 -26.84 -5.42
CA GLY A 104 -13.47 -25.56 -4.75
C GLY A 104 -14.07 -24.50 -5.66
N ALA A 105 -14.73 -23.50 -5.08
CA ALA A 105 -15.30 -22.39 -5.83
C ALA A 105 -14.22 -21.67 -6.67
N GLY A 106 -14.56 -21.30 -7.91
CA GLY A 106 -13.66 -20.57 -8.82
C GLY A 106 -12.50 -21.40 -9.37
N ALA A 107 -12.43 -22.69 -9.04
CA ALA A 107 -11.42 -23.60 -9.58
C ALA A 107 -11.77 -24.02 -11.02
N ALA A 108 -10.82 -23.87 -11.94
CA ALA A 108 -10.85 -24.44 -13.27
C ALA A 108 -9.75 -25.50 -13.39
N CYS A 109 -10.12 -26.73 -13.73
CA CYS A 109 -9.16 -27.82 -13.89
C CYS A 109 -9.00 -28.23 -15.36
N GLY A 110 -7.84 -28.79 -15.67
CA GLY A 110 -7.48 -29.20 -17.01
C GLY A 110 -6.45 -30.31 -17.03
N SER A 111 -6.27 -30.91 -18.20
CA SER A 111 -5.26 -31.93 -18.47
C SER A 111 -4.32 -31.44 -19.56
N PRO A 112 -3.22 -30.71 -19.27
CA PRO A 112 -2.12 -30.57 -20.21
C PRO A 112 -1.68 -31.91 -20.77
N ARG A 113 -1.06 -31.84 -21.96
CA ARG A 113 -0.34 -32.97 -22.56
C ARG A 113 0.76 -33.41 -21.58
N LEU A 114 0.66 -34.64 -21.06
CA LEU A 114 1.68 -35.23 -20.19
C LEU A 114 3.06 -35.06 -20.84
N ALA A 115 4.00 -34.47 -20.10
CA ALA A 115 5.40 -34.51 -20.51
C ALA A 115 5.84 -35.98 -20.59
N VAL A 116 6.56 -36.35 -21.65
CA VAL A 116 7.17 -37.69 -21.73
C VAL A 116 8.20 -37.75 -20.60
N PRO A 117 8.14 -38.74 -19.69
CA PRO A 117 9.11 -38.83 -18.60
C PRO A 117 10.53 -39.00 -19.17
N ASP A 118 11.45 -38.12 -18.78
CA ASP A 118 12.87 -38.24 -19.11
C ASP A 118 13.56 -39.28 -18.20
N PRO A 119 14.66 -39.93 -18.64
CA PRO A 119 15.42 -40.84 -17.79
C PRO A 119 15.86 -40.15 -16.49
N GLY A 120 15.65 -40.83 -15.37
CA GLY A 120 16.16 -40.43 -14.07
C GLY A 120 17.65 -40.68 -13.92
N VAL A 121 18.17 -40.32 -12.75
CA VAL A 121 19.58 -40.52 -12.37
C VAL A 121 19.70 -41.73 -11.46
N ALA A 122 20.53 -42.68 -11.86
CA ALA A 122 20.88 -43.85 -11.06
C ALA A 122 22.15 -43.63 -10.24
N SER A 123 22.24 -44.26 -9.07
CA SER A 123 23.40 -44.19 -8.18
C SER A 123 23.53 -45.43 -7.29
N VAL A 124 24.69 -45.62 -6.67
CA VAL A 124 24.88 -46.61 -5.62
C VAL A 124 24.07 -46.18 -4.38
N PRO A 125 23.23 -47.05 -3.79
CA PRO A 125 22.47 -46.72 -2.59
C PRO A 125 23.36 -46.18 -1.46
N ALA A 126 22.87 -45.16 -0.75
CA ALA A 126 23.61 -44.55 0.36
C ALA A 126 24.03 -45.60 1.41
N GLY A 127 25.28 -45.51 1.87
CA GLY A 127 25.86 -46.45 2.84
C GLY A 127 26.24 -47.82 2.28
N HIS A 128 26.07 -48.07 0.98
CA HIS A 128 26.52 -49.30 0.32
C HIS A 128 27.74 -49.04 -0.56
N GLN A 129 28.47 -50.10 -0.90
CA GLN A 129 29.57 -50.05 -1.86
C GLN A 129 29.17 -50.71 -3.18
N GLN A 130 29.72 -50.19 -4.28
CA GLN A 130 29.51 -50.72 -5.61
C GLN A 130 30.08 -52.14 -5.72
N CYS A 131 29.40 -53.03 -6.44
CA CYS A 131 29.88 -54.38 -6.67
C CYS A 131 31.22 -54.37 -7.44
N PRO A 132 32.16 -55.31 -7.16
CA PRO A 132 33.37 -55.46 -7.95
C PRO A 132 33.06 -55.72 -9.43
N LEU A 133 33.73 -55.00 -10.33
CA LEU A 133 33.66 -55.25 -11.77
C LEU A 133 34.56 -56.42 -12.15
N VAL A 134 34.06 -57.33 -12.98
CA VAL A 134 34.82 -58.50 -13.45
C VAL A 134 35.14 -58.33 -14.92
N GLY A 135 36.43 -58.37 -15.28
CA GLY A 135 36.84 -58.59 -16.67
C GLY A 135 36.64 -57.44 -17.66
N GLY A 136 36.50 -56.19 -17.22
CA GLY A 136 36.58 -55.02 -18.10
C GLY A 136 35.52 -54.90 -19.20
N ALA A 137 34.40 -55.62 -19.11
CA ALA A 137 33.32 -55.58 -20.10
C ALA A 137 32.00 -55.11 -19.47
N GLY A 138 31.44 -54.01 -20.00
CA GLY A 138 30.04 -53.60 -19.84
C GLY A 138 29.82 -52.24 -19.13
N PRO A 139 28.73 -51.50 -19.46
CA PRO A 139 28.49 -50.11 -19.04
C PRO A 139 28.27 -49.97 -17.52
N ASN A 140 28.54 -48.79 -16.96
CA ASN A 140 28.39 -48.40 -15.54
C ASN A 140 27.42 -49.27 -14.69
N LEU A 141 27.92 -50.39 -14.18
CA LEU A 141 27.20 -51.29 -13.28
C LEU A 141 27.20 -50.68 -11.86
N LEU A 142 26.37 -49.65 -11.65
CA LEU A 142 26.24 -48.86 -10.42
C LEU A 142 25.50 -49.59 -9.28
N GLY A 143 25.32 -50.91 -9.38
CA GLY A 143 24.66 -51.70 -8.35
C GLY A 143 25.54 -51.92 -7.11
N SER A 144 24.90 -52.07 -5.95
CA SER A 144 25.54 -52.56 -4.73
C SER A 144 25.10 -53.99 -4.43
N CYS A 145 26.06 -54.78 -3.94
CA CYS A 145 25.91 -56.18 -3.59
C CYS A 145 26.24 -56.33 -2.10
N ASP A 146 25.50 -57.17 -1.36
CA ASP A 146 25.91 -57.54 -0.01
C ASP A 146 27.08 -58.56 -0.12
N PRO A 147 28.14 -58.46 0.72
CA PRO A 147 29.20 -59.45 0.71
C PRO A 147 28.64 -60.81 1.12
N GLU A 148 28.93 -61.83 0.31
CA GLU A 148 28.44 -63.19 0.50
C GLU A 148 28.83 -63.74 1.88
N GLN A 149 27.84 -64.06 2.72
CA GLN A 149 28.08 -64.81 3.95
C GLN A 149 28.30 -66.27 3.54
N PRO A 150 29.45 -66.91 3.86
CA PRO A 150 29.75 -68.24 3.35
C PRO A 150 28.73 -69.25 3.90
N SER A 151 27.88 -69.77 3.02
CA SER A 151 26.98 -70.88 3.35
C SER A 151 27.82 -72.14 3.55
N ALA A 152 27.58 -72.84 4.66
CA ALA A 152 28.18 -74.13 4.94
C ALA A 152 27.88 -75.12 3.79
N ALA A 153 28.91 -75.83 3.34
CA ALA A 153 28.78 -76.88 2.35
C ALA A 153 27.89 -78.00 2.89
N THR A 154 26.86 -78.36 2.11
CA THR A 154 26.16 -79.65 2.25
C THR A 154 26.15 -80.38 0.91
N ASP A 155 26.30 -81.70 1.02
CA ASP A 155 26.66 -82.72 0.03
C ASP A 155 26.03 -82.65 -1.37
N PRO A 156 26.72 -83.19 -2.40
CA PRO A 156 26.22 -83.29 -3.75
C PRO A 156 25.48 -84.62 -3.95
N SER A 157 24.15 -84.61 -3.88
CA SER A 157 23.36 -85.65 -4.53
C SER A 157 21.92 -85.20 -4.73
N VAL A 158 21.63 -84.78 -5.96
CA VAL A 158 20.48 -85.18 -6.79
C VAL A 158 20.46 -84.19 -7.97
N ALA A 159 20.82 -84.70 -9.15
CA ALA A 159 20.63 -83.98 -10.40
C ALA A 159 19.13 -83.97 -10.73
N THR A 160 18.46 -82.87 -10.43
CA THR A 160 17.19 -82.49 -11.07
C THR A 160 17.47 -81.46 -12.15
N THR A 161 16.82 -81.65 -13.30
CA THR A 161 16.70 -80.76 -14.48
C THR A 161 16.96 -79.27 -14.22
N PRO A 162 17.59 -78.51 -15.15
CA PRO A 162 17.84 -77.09 -14.95
C PRO A 162 16.50 -76.35 -14.84
N SER A 163 16.16 -75.97 -13.62
CA SER A 163 15.07 -75.04 -13.32
C SER A 163 15.40 -73.72 -14.00
N ALA A 164 14.43 -73.16 -14.74
CA ALA A 164 14.52 -71.79 -15.23
C ALA A 164 14.89 -70.87 -14.05
N TYR A 165 15.87 -70.00 -14.25
CA TYR A 165 16.23 -69.00 -13.24
C TYR A 165 15.04 -68.09 -12.98
N GLU A 166 14.86 -67.63 -11.75
CA GLU A 166 13.82 -66.66 -11.39
C GLU A 166 14.49 -65.35 -10.95
N VAL A 167 13.85 -64.23 -11.26
CA VAL A 167 14.25 -62.89 -10.80
C VAL A 167 13.02 -62.12 -10.35
N ASP A 168 13.09 -61.52 -9.18
CA ASP A 168 12.04 -60.67 -8.61
C ASP A 168 12.61 -59.27 -8.33
N LEU A 169 11.83 -58.24 -8.63
CA LEU A 169 12.18 -56.83 -8.45
C LEU A 169 11.23 -56.21 -7.43
N SER A 170 11.80 -55.48 -6.49
CA SER A 170 11.08 -54.66 -5.52
C SER A 170 11.65 -53.24 -5.49
N ALA A 171 10.86 -52.29 -4.97
CA ALA A 171 11.29 -50.92 -4.73
C ALA A 171 11.05 -50.56 -3.27
N SER A 172 12.00 -49.85 -2.65
CA SER A 172 11.85 -49.38 -1.26
C SER A 172 10.70 -48.37 -1.10
N ALA A 173 10.35 -47.66 -2.17
CA ALA A 173 9.17 -46.80 -2.27
C ALA A 173 8.64 -46.75 -3.71
N THR A 174 7.33 -46.71 -3.87
CA THR A 174 6.63 -46.67 -5.18
C THR A 174 5.94 -45.34 -5.46
N THR A 175 5.96 -44.41 -4.49
CA THR A 175 5.47 -43.03 -4.64
C THR A 175 6.41 -42.12 -3.88
N LEU A 176 6.92 -41.10 -4.56
CA LEU A 176 7.98 -40.22 -4.11
C LEU A 176 7.68 -38.78 -4.51
N ALA A 177 8.18 -37.83 -3.73
CA ALA A 177 8.32 -36.45 -4.18
C ALA A 177 9.41 -36.36 -5.26
N THR A 178 9.27 -35.45 -6.22
CA THR A 178 10.32 -35.07 -7.16
C THR A 178 11.66 -34.91 -6.47
N GLY A 179 12.71 -35.56 -6.99
CA GLY A 179 14.07 -35.48 -6.45
C GLY A 179 14.41 -36.48 -5.33
N ASN A 180 13.43 -37.21 -4.77
CA ASN A 180 13.72 -38.30 -3.83
C ASN A 180 14.09 -39.60 -4.55
N ALA A 181 14.99 -40.39 -3.95
CA ALA A 181 15.43 -41.67 -4.50
C ALA A 181 14.58 -42.85 -3.99
N THR A 182 14.33 -43.84 -4.85
CA THR A 182 13.92 -45.20 -4.47
C THR A 182 15.11 -46.15 -4.61
N VAL A 183 15.18 -47.20 -3.80
CA VAL A 183 16.13 -48.31 -4.01
C VAL A 183 15.39 -49.43 -4.71
N LEU A 184 15.78 -49.72 -5.95
CA LEU A 184 15.34 -50.86 -6.72
C LEU A 184 16.21 -52.07 -6.32
N GLN A 185 15.58 -53.13 -5.82
CA GLN A 185 16.25 -54.34 -5.38
C GLN A 185 15.76 -55.54 -6.19
N ALA A 186 16.66 -56.09 -7.00
CA ALA A 186 16.44 -57.31 -7.76
C ALA A 186 17.08 -58.51 -7.06
N THR A 187 16.33 -59.59 -6.88
CA THR A 187 16.80 -60.84 -6.27
C THR A 187 16.59 -62.01 -7.21
N THR A 188 17.54 -62.95 -7.25
CA THR A 188 17.50 -64.11 -8.15
C THR A 188 17.97 -65.39 -7.47
N THR A 189 17.54 -66.53 -8.02
CA THR A 189 18.01 -67.86 -7.63
C THR A 189 19.35 -68.26 -8.26
N LEU A 190 19.93 -67.41 -9.13
CA LEU A 190 21.26 -67.62 -9.68
C LEU A 190 22.34 -67.49 -8.59
N THR A 191 23.04 -68.58 -8.28
CA THR A 191 24.17 -68.60 -7.33
C THR A 191 25.46 -68.10 -8.00
N SER A 192 26.24 -67.28 -7.29
CA SER A 192 27.48 -66.64 -7.75
C SER A 192 28.56 -67.67 -8.16
N GLY A 193 29.28 -67.39 -9.26
CA GLY A 193 30.61 -68.00 -9.48
C GLY A 193 31.04 -68.40 -10.89
N SER A 194 30.17 -68.51 -11.91
CA SER A 194 30.60 -68.97 -13.25
C SER A 194 29.72 -68.57 -14.44
N SER A 195 28.69 -67.75 -14.22
CA SER A 195 27.76 -67.33 -15.27
C SER A 195 28.26 -66.06 -15.99
N PRO A 196 28.18 -65.96 -17.33
CA PRO A 196 28.41 -64.71 -18.06
C PRO A 196 27.26 -63.69 -17.91
N PHE A 197 26.23 -64.00 -17.11
CA PHE A 197 25.03 -63.19 -16.96
C PHE A 197 25.09 -62.29 -15.71
N ALA A 198 24.56 -61.07 -15.86
CA ALA A 198 24.35 -60.08 -14.81
C ALA A 198 22.85 -59.96 -14.48
N ILE A 199 22.55 -59.41 -13.30
CA ILE A 199 21.24 -58.83 -13.01
C ILE A 199 21.27 -57.38 -13.45
N GLU A 200 20.52 -57.01 -14.48
CA GLU A 200 20.41 -55.63 -14.97
C GLU A 200 18.98 -55.11 -14.79
N ILE A 201 18.85 -53.92 -14.23
CA ILE A 201 17.58 -53.24 -14.01
C ILE A 201 17.42 -52.19 -15.11
N PHE A 202 16.29 -52.22 -15.80
CA PHE A 202 15.95 -51.26 -16.85
C PHE A 202 14.74 -50.43 -16.46
N ASP A 203 14.79 -49.15 -16.83
CA ASP A 203 13.62 -48.30 -16.93
C ASP A 203 12.97 -48.56 -18.30
N LEU A 204 11.84 -49.25 -18.28
CA LEU A 204 11.05 -49.61 -19.46
C LEU A 204 10.30 -48.41 -20.05
N THR A 205 10.05 -47.35 -19.25
CA THR A 205 9.40 -46.13 -19.75
C THR A 205 10.32 -45.39 -20.70
N THR A 206 11.62 -45.33 -20.37
CA THR A 206 12.63 -44.62 -21.16
C THR A 206 13.53 -45.55 -21.97
N SER A 207 13.39 -46.86 -21.79
CA SER A 207 14.21 -47.92 -22.39
C SER A 207 15.70 -47.78 -22.08
N THR A 208 16.04 -47.36 -20.86
CA THR A 208 17.43 -47.11 -20.42
C THR A 208 17.87 -48.07 -19.33
N LEU A 209 19.13 -48.51 -19.38
CA LEU A 209 19.76 -49.25 -18.29
C LEU A 209 19.89 -48.36 -17.05
N VAL A 210 19.32 -48.81 -15.94
CA VAL A 210 19.39 -48.13 -14.63
C VAL A 210 20.65 -48.54 -13.88
N GLY A 211 21.01 -49.82 -13.93
CA GLY A 211 22.22 -50.35 -13.32
C GLY A 211 22.18 -51.87 -13.22
N GLY A 212 23.26 -52.50 -12.77
CA GLY A 212 23.30 -53.95 -12.65
C GLY A 212 24.42 -54.48 -11.76
N CYS A 213 24.42 -55.80 -11.55
CA CYS A 213 25.32 -56.52 -10.68
C CYS A 213 25.75 -57.87 -11.29
N MET A 214 27.08 -58.13 -11.36
CA MET A 214 27.65 -59.34 -11.98
C MET A 214 27.77 -60.55 -11.05
N GLN A 215 27.91 -60.35 -9.74
CA GLN A 215 28.37 -61.41 -8.81
C GLN A 215 27.49 -61.58 -7.56
N ALA A 216 26.22 -61.22 -7.62
CA ALA A 216 25.33 -61.38 -6.47
C ALA A 216 23.96 -61.88 -6.90
N SER A 217 23.35 -62.69 -6.03
CA SER A 217 21.93 -63.03 -6.09
C SER A 217 21.02 -61.85 -5.69
N ASN A 218 21.61 -60.71 -5.31
CA ASN A 218 20.92 -59.51 -4.84
C ASN A 218 21.60 -58.27 -5.42
N CYS A 219 20.86 -57.50 -6.23
CA CYS A 219 21.33 -56.27 -6.83
C CYS A 219 20.48 -55.08 -6.38
N LYS A 220 21.11 -54.06 -5.78
CA LYS A 220 20.43 -52.85 -5.33
C LYS A 220 20.94 -51.63 -6.11
N VAL A 221 20.04 -50.83 -6.67
CA VAL A 221 20.35 -49.57 -7.38
C VAL A 221 19.44 -48.47 -6.85
N ALA A 222 19.98 -47.31 -6.49
CA ALA A 222 19.18 -46.14 -6.15
C ALA A 222 18.82 -45.36 -7.43
N TYR A 223 17.58 -44.92 -7.55
CA TYR A 223 17.08 -44.20 -8.72
C TYR A 223 16.23 -42.99 -8.32
N THR A 224 16.48 -41.85 -8.96
CA THR A 224 15.77 -40.58 -8.73
C THR A 224 15.28 -40.02 -10.07
N ALA A 225 13.99 -39.69 -10.17
CA ALA A 225 13.45 -39.00 -11.34
C ALA A 225 12.85 -37.62 -10.99
N ALA A 226 12.67 -36.79 -12.02
CA ALA A 226 12.12 -35.45 -11.86
C ALA A 226 10.59 -35.46 -11.78
N ALA A 227 9.90 -36.32 -12.52
CA ALA A 227 8.44 -36.38 -12.55
C ALA A 227 7.94 -37.63 -13.26
N GLY A 228 6.69 -38.02 -12.97
CA GLY A 228 5.96 -39.01 -13.75
C GLY A 228 6.09 -40.44 -13.25
N VAL A 229 5.59 -41.38 -14.04
CA VAL A 229 5.54 -42.81 -13.69
C VAL A 229 6.55 -43.59 -14.52
N HIS A 230 7.49 -44.24 -13.84
CA HIS A 230 8.50 -45.08 -14.45
C HIS A 230 8.23 -46.55 -14.16
N ALA A 231 8.31 -47.37 -15.21
CA ALA A 231 8.15 -48.80 -15.16
C ALA A 231 9.53 -49.47 -15.13
N PHE A 232 9.81 -50.30 -14.14
CA PHE A 232 11.09 -51.00 -14.02
C PHE A 232 10.91 -52.51 -14.14
N ALA A 233 11.90 -53.17 -14.75
CA ALA A 233 12.05 -54.62 -14.67
C ALA A 233 13.53 -54.99 -14.60
N ALA A 234 13.82 -56.08 -13.90
CA ALA A 234 15.13 -56.69 -13.86
C ALA A 234 15.22 -57.86 -14.84
N TYR A 235 16.40 -58.07 -15.40
CA TYR A 235 16.69 -59.11 -16.38
C TYR A 235 17.95 -59.85 -15.98
N ILE A 236 17.95 -61.17 -16.21
CA ILE A 236 19.18 -61.98 -16.17
C ILE A 236 19.69 -62.08 -17.61
N THR A 237 20.76 -61.34 -17.93
CA THR A 237 21.25 -61.16 -19.30
C THR A 237 22.76 -60.99 -19.34
N ALA A 238 23.39 -61.21 -20.50
CA ALA A 238 24.76 -60.73 -20.71
C ALA A 238 24.72 -59.19 -20.69
N PRO A 239 25.75 -58.51 -20.15
CA PRO A 239 25.72 -57.05 -20.00
C PRO A 239 25.36 -56.33 -21.29
N THR A 240 24.34 -55.47 -21.25
CA THR A 240 23.80 -54.79 -22.44
C THR A 240 23.28 -53.39 -22.10
N GLU A 241 23.32 -52.48 -23.09
CA GLU A 241 22.82 -51.11 -22.95
C GLU A 241 21.33 -50.98 -23.27
N SER A 242 20.77 -51.95 -24.00
CA SER A 242 19.37 -51.98 -24.42
C SER A 242 18.59 -53.09 -23.72
N VAL A 243 17.29 -52.85 -23.50
CA VAL A 243 16.36 -53.84 -22.94
C VAL A 243 16.48 -55.17 -23.71
N PRO A 244 16.82 -56.28 -23.03
CA PRO A 244 17.06 -57.55 -23.72
C PRO A 244 15.78 -58.21 -24.24
N ASP A 245 15.86 -58.78 -25.45
CA ASP A 245 14.81 -59.64 -26.02
C ASP A 245 15.07 -61.12 -25.69
N GLY A 246 14.08 -61.80 -25.12
CA GLY A 246 14.14 -63.25 -24.84
C GLY A 246 14.93 -63.64 -23.58
N ALA A 247 15.35 -62.68 -22.75
CA ALA A 247 15.96 -62.93 -21.45
C ALA A 247 14.92 -63.23 -20.35
N THR A 248 15.38 -63.82 -19.24
CA THR A 248 14.52 -64.03 -18.05
C THR A 248 14.21 -62.67 -17.42
N LYS A 249 12.92 -62.32 -17.32
CA LYS A 249 12.42 -61.01 -16.88
C LYS A 249 11.69 -61.12 -15.54
N SER A 250 11.85 -60.13 -14.67
CA SER A 250 11.14 -60.03 -13.39
C SER A 250 9.68 -59.58 -13.55
N ASN A 251 8.95 -59.56 -12.43
CA ASN A 251 7.78 -58.70 -12.26
C ASN A 251 8.12 -57.23 -12.59
N GLN A 252 7.12 -56.46 -12.98
CA GLN A 252 7.28 -55.03 -13.25
C GLN A 252 6.95 -54.21 -11.99
N VAL A 253 7.82 -53.25 -11.66
CA VAL A 253 7.61 -52.30 -10.55
C VAL A 253 7.34 -50.92 -11.12
N MET A 254 6.26 -50.28 -10.68
CA MET A 254 5.92 -48.90 -11.07
C MET A 254 6.28 -47.96 -9.93
N VAL A 255 7.10 -46.94 -10.21
CA VAL A 255 7.46 -45.89 -9.25
C VAL A 255 7.04 -44.54 -9.79
N ARG A 256 6.41 -43.74 -8.93
CA ARG A 256 5.80 -42.44 -9.27
C ARG A 256 6.56 -41.30 -8.59
N TRP A 257 6.94 -40.28 -9.35
CA TRP A 257 7.47 -39.01 -8.84
C TRP A 257 6.43 -37.90 -9.03
N LEU A 258 5.86 -37.50 -7.89
CA LEU A 258 4.86 -36.44 -7.81
C LEU A 258 5.58 -35.10 -7.67
N GLY A 259 5.15 -34.10 -8.43
CA GLY A 259 5.63 -32.72 -8.33
C GLY A 259 4.50 -31.71 -8.55
N ILE A 260 4.66 -30.51 -8.02
CA ILE A 260 3.74 -29.40 -8.19
C ILE A 260 4.49 -28.08 -8.41
N SER A 261 3.99 -27.25 -9.32
CA SER A 261 4.48 -25.89 -9.55
C SER A 261 3.32 -24.90 -9.56
N LEU A 262 3.62 -23.63 -9.28
CA LEU A 262 2.62 -22.56 -9.29
C LEU A 262 3.13 -21.37 -10.12
N ALA A 263 2.28 -20.88 -11.01
CA ALA A 263 2.52 -19.68 -11.79
C ALA A 263 1.47 -18.60 -11.48
N VAL A 264 1.88 -17.34 -11.55
CA VAL A 264 1.00 -16.17 -11.54
C VAL A 264 0.83 -15.66 -12.97
N GLY A 265 -0.40 -15.31 -13.35
CA GLY A 265 -0.72 -14.78 -14.68
C GLY A 265 -0.20 -13.36 -14.89
N ASP A 266 -0.10 -12.93 -16.14
CA ASP A 266 0.16 -11.53 -16.51
C ASP A 266 -1.19 -10.80 -16.73
N PRO A 267 -1.50 -9.73 -15.97
CA PRO A 267 -0.64 -9.06 -15.00
C PRO A 267 -0.65 -9.69 -13.59
N ALA A 268 0.53 -9.78 -12.98
CA ALA A 268 0.72 -10.20 -11.59
C ALA A 268 0.54 -9.05 -10.57
N ALA A 269 0.32 -7.83 -11.07
CA ALA A 269 0.00 -6.66 -10.26
C ALA A 269 -1.18 -5.92 -10.89
N VAL A 270 -2.23 -5.62 -10.12
CA VAL A 270 -3.46 -4.98 -10.60
C VAL A 270 -4.01 -4.02 -9.55
N GLY A 271 -5.07 -3.27 -9.89
CA GLY A 271 -5.79 -2.46 -8.91
C GLY A 271 -6.60 -3.28 -7.90
N PRO A 272 -6.94 -2.73 -6.72
CA PRO A 272 -7.85 -3.37 -5.77
C PRO A 272 -9.18 -3.70 -6.45
N GLY A 273 -9.75 -4.86 -6.12
CA GLY A 273 -10.98 -5.37 -6.74
C GLY A 273 -10.80 -5.94 -8.15
N LYS A 274 -9.59 -6.01 -8.70
CA LYS A 274 -9.31 -6.69 -9.97
C LYS A 274 -8.71 -8.10 -9.72
N PRO A 275 -9.03 -9.07 -10.58
CA PRO A 275 -8.55 -10.44 -10.41
C PRO A 275 -7.09 -10.63 -10.85
N ILE A 276 -6.35 -11.45 -10.10
CA ILE A 276 -5.05 -12.02 -10.48
C ILE A 276 -5.22 -13.54 -10.66
N ASN A 277 -4.74 -14.08 -11.78
CA ASN A 277 -4.83 -15.51 -12.06
C ASN A 277 -3.66 -16.27 -11.42
N PHE A 278 -3.95 -17.39 -10.78
CA PHE A 278 -2.98 -18.35 -10.27
C PHE A 278 -3.23 -19.71 -10.90
N ILE A 279 -2.16 -20.38 -11.35
CA ILE A 279 -2.25 -21.67 -12.06
C ILE A 279 -1.25 -22.64 -11.46
N ALA A 280 -1.76 -23.62 -10.72
CA ALA A 280 -1.00 -24.74 -10.20
C ALA A 280 -0.96 -25.88 -11.22
N THR A 281 0.19 -26.54 -11.37
CA THR A 281 0.39 -27.67 -12.29
C THR A 281 1.01 -28.85 -11.55
N ALA A 282 0.34 -29.99 -11.56
CA ALA A 282 0.82 -31.27 -11.05
C ALA A 282 1.35 -32.16 -12.17
N THR A 283 2.26 -33.07 -11.83
CA THR A 283 2.89 -34.00 -12.80
C THR A 283 1.99 -35.15 -13.25
N GLU A 284 0.91 -35.44 -12.50
CA GLU A 284 -0.06 -36.49 -12.79
C GLU A 284 -1.47 -36.03 -12.40
N ASP A 285 -2.50 -36.65 -13.00
CA ASP A 285 -3.89 -36.37 -12.64
C ASP A 285 -4.12 -36.74 -11.18
N VAL A 286 -4.37 -35.74 -10.35
CA VAL A 286 -4.48 -35.89 -8.90
C VAL A 286 -5.66 -36.77 -8.50
N GLY A 287 -6.74 -36.76 -9.27
CA GLY A 287 -7.93 -37.58 -8.99
C GLY A 287 -7.65 -39.06 -9.21
N ALA A 288 -6.84 -39.39 -10.22
CA ALA A 288 -6.46 -40.77 -10.53
C ALA A 288 -5.56 -41.41 -9.43
N ILE A 289 -4.86 -40.58 -8.65
CA ILE A 289 -3.94 -41.02 -7.60
C ILE A 289 -4.44 -40.78 -6.18
N GLY A 290 -5.66 -40.25 -6.01
CA GLY A 290 -6.25 -39.99 -4.70
C GLY A 290 -5.69 -38.75 -3.98
N TYR A 291 -5.26 -37.74 -4.74
CA TYR A 291 -4.78 -36.45 -4.26
C TYR A 291 -5.68 -35.32 -4.77
N MET A 292 -5.50 -34.12 -4.22
CA MET A 292 -6.01 -32.87 -4.77
C MET A 292 -4.92 -31.81 -4.80
N ILE A 293 -5.07 -30.85 -5.72
CA ILE A 293 -4.29 -29.61 -5.73
C ILE A 293 -5.02 -28.61 -4.86
N GLU A 294 -4.36 -28.03 -3.87
CA GLU A 294 -4.88 -26.91 -3.09
C GLU A 294 -4.07 -25.65 -3.40
N ILE A 295 -4.73 -24.50 -3.53
CA ILE A 295 -4.07 -23.19 -3.65
C ILE A 295 -4.35 -22.44 -2.34
N TYR A 296 -3.29 -22.00 -1.68
CA TYR A 296 -3.33 -21.30 -0.40
C TYR A 296 -2.72 -19.92 -0.50
N ASP A 297 -3.40 -18.97 0.11
CA ASP A 297 -2.85 -17.65 0.38
C ASP A 297 -2.16 -17.68 1.74
N LEU A 298 -0.84 -17.59 1.74
CA LEU A 298 -0.03 -17.59 2.95
C LEU A 298 -0.11 -16.26 3.70
N THR A 299 -0.42 -15.16 3.01
CA THR A 299 -0.59 -13.84 3.62
C THR A 299 -1.90 -13.78 4.40
N ALA A 300 -2.99 -14.26 3.80
CA ALA A 300 -4.30 -14.34 4.45
C ALA A 300 -4.43 -15.54 5.40
N GLY A 301 -3.55 -16.54 5.28
CA GLY A 301 -3.60 -17.78 6.06
C GLY A 301 -4.81 -18.65 5.70
N ALA A 302 -5.31 -18.55 4.46
CA ALA A 302 -6.55 -19.16 4.03
C ALA A 302 -6.38 -19.97 2.73
N ARG A 303 -7.17 -21.03 2.58
CA ARG A 303 -7.25 -21.77 1.31
C ARG A 303 -8.06 -20.94 0.31
N VAL A 304 -7.45 -20.63 -0.82
CA VAL A 304 -8.11 -19.94 -1.94
C VAL A 304 -9.08 -20.89 -2.62
N THR A 305 -8.58 -22.03 -3.12
CA THR A 305 -9.41 -23.03 -3.77
C THR A 305 -8.71 -24.40 -3.83
N TYR A 306 -9.37 -25.39 -4.41
CA TYR A 306 -8.79 -26.72 -4.64
C TYR A 306 -9.37 -27.40 -5.89
N CYS A 307 -8.62 -28.31 -6.51
CA CYS A 307 -9.05 -29.17 -7.60
C CYS A 307 -8.85 -30.64 -7.24
N THR A 308 -9.90 -31.45 -7.38
CA THR A 308 -9.88 -32.89 -7.03
C THR A 308 -9.51 -33.80 -8.20
N HIS A 309 -9.36 -33.25 -9.41
CA HIS A 309 -8.95 -33.98 -10.59
C HIS A 309 -8.24 -33.07 -11.60
N GLY A 310 -7.61 -33.71 -12.60
CA GLY A 310 -6.80 -33.04 -13.61
C GLY A 310 -5.36 -32.80 -13.14
N THR A 311 -4.54 -32.30 -14.06
CA THR A 311 -3.12 -31.98 -13.81
C THR A 311 -2.90 -30.47 -13.64
N THR A 312 -3.91 -29.63 -13.85
CA THR A 312 -3.82 -28.18 -13.58
C THR A 312 -5.00 -27.72 -12.73
N CYS A 313 -4.76 -26.78 -11.82
CA CYS A 313 -5.78 -26.07 -11.06
C CYS A 313 -5.56 -24.57 -11.22
N ALA A 314 -6.50 -23.86 -11.82
CA ALA A 314 -6.42 -22.43 -12.07
C ALA A 314 -7.55 -21.69 -11.33
N THR A 315 -7.25 -20.50 -10.85
CA THR A 315 -8.20 -19.65 -10.10
C THR A 315 -7.89 -18.18 -10.30
N ALA A 316 -8.91 -17.31 -10.23
CA ALA A 316 -8.75 -15.87 -10.25
C ALA A 316 -9.05 -15.31 -8.85
N LEU A 317 -8.06 -14.70 -8.20
CA LEU A 317 -8.19 -14.15 -6.85
C LEU A 317 -8.40 -12.64 -6.92
N THR A 318 -9.36 -12.11 -6.17
CA THR A 318 -9.64 -10.67 -6.10
C THR A 318 -9.59 -10.19 -4.66
N VAL A 319 -8.69 -9.26 -4.38
CA VAL A 319 -8.54 -8.61 -3.06
C VAL A 319 -9.06 -7.17 -3.13
N PRO A 320 -9.93 -6.74 -2.20
CA PRO A 320 -10.60 -5.44 -2.25
C PRO A 320 -9.72 -4.27 -1.83
N GLU A 321 -8.64 -4.54 -1.08
CA GLU A 321 -7.71 -3.53 -0.60
C GLU A 321 -6.32 -3.72 -1.23
N ALA A 322 -5.50 -2.68 -1.17
CA ALA A 322 -4.14 -2.74 -1.69
C ALA A 322 -3.23 -3.52 -0.73
N SER A 323 -2.61 -4.59 -1.24
CA SER A 323 -1.77 -5.51 -0.48
C SER A 323 -0.91 -6.34 -1.44
N THR A 324 0.07 -7.06 -0.90
CA THR A 324 0.82 -8.08 -1.64
C THR A 324 0.60 -9.42 -0.96
N HIS A 325 0.08 -10.40 -1.71
CA HIS A 325 -0.22 -11.73 -1.20
C HIS A 325 0.80 -12.73 -1.75
N THR A 326 1.29 -13.61 -0.86
CA THR A 326 2.15 -14.73 -1.23
C THR A 326 1.30 -15.99 -1.32
N VAL A 327 1.29 -16.62 -2.48
CA VAL A 327 0.44 -17.77 -2.78
C VAL A 327 1.33 -18.99 -3.04
N VAL A 328 0.88 -20.14 -2.54
CA VAL A 328 1.50 -21.46 -2.75
C VAL A 328 0.45 -22.46 -3.18
N ALA A 329 0.86 -23.50 -3.90
CA ALA A 329 0.02 -24.65 -4.18
C ALA A 329 0.59 -25.90 -3.51
N ALA A 330 -0.28 -26.76 -3.00
CA ALA A 330 0.09 -27.98 -2.30
C ALA A 330 -0.62 -29.19 -2.91
N LEU A 331 0.04 -30.35 -2.84
CA LEU A 331 -0.59 -31.65 -3.12
C LEU A 331 -0.97 -32.32 -1.79
N THR A 332 -2.27 -32.54 -1.59
CA THR A 332 -2.83 -33.12 -0.36
C THR A 332 -3.58 -34.41 -0.66
N SER A 333 -3.34 -35.47 0.13
CA SER A 333 -4.05 -36.74 -0.04
C SER A 333 -5.52 -36.63 0.34
N ILE A 334 -6.42 -37.13 -0.49
CA ILE A 334 -7.84 -37.26 -0.17
C ILE A 334 -8.02 -38.56 0.61
N ALA A 335 -8.46 -38.49 1.87
CA ALA A 335 -8.57 -39.62 2.81
C ALA A 335 -9.54 -40.76 2.41
N ARG A 336 -9.96 -40.85 1.14
CA ARG A 336 -10.77 -41.93 0.55
C ARG A 336 -9.97 -43.00 -0.20
N ALA A 337 -8.64 -42.90 -0.29
CA ALA A 337 -7.83 -43.94 -0.90
C ALA A 337 -7.81 -45.21 -0.03
N ALA A 338 -8.70 -46.14 -0.32
CA ALA A 338 -8.75 -47.48 0.25
C ALA A 338 -7.54 -48.33 -0.20
N ARG A 339 -6.33 -47.98 0.27
CA ARG A 339 -5.17 -48.88 0.41
C ARG A 339 -4.10 -48.19 1.28
N PRO A 340 -4.00 -48.54 2.57
CA PRO A 340 -3.04 -47.93 3.49
C PRO A 340 -1.68 -48.62 3.33
N THR A 341 -0.91 -48.26 2.30
CA THR A 341 0.48 -48.75 2.20
C THR A 341 1.51 -47.67 1.82
N SER A 342 1.09 -46.50 1.34
CA SER A 342 2.00 -45.37 1.10
C SER A 342 1.76 -44.26 2.13
N LYS A 343 2.81 -43.92 2.89
CA LYS A 343 2.86 -42.73 3.74
C LYS A 343 2.40 -41.52 2.91
N ALA A 344 1.41 -40.77 3.38
CA ALA A 344 0.92 -39.58 2.68
C ALA A 344 2.09 -38.60 2.47
N ILE A 345 2.29 -38.15 1.23
CA ILE A 345 3.33 -37.20 0.87
C ILE A 345 2.67 -35.83 0.79
N HIS A 346 3.17 -34.87 1.57
CA HIS A 346 2.81 -33.46 1.45
C HIS A 346 3.93 -32.75 0.68
N MET A 347 3.56 -31.94 -0.31
CA MET A 347 4.52 -31.18 -1.11
C MET A 347 3.95 -29.83 -1.48
N ASP A 348 4.82 -28.83 -1.46
CA ASP A 348 4.51 -27.45 -1.79
C ASP A 348 5.21 -27.04 -3.09
N SER A 349 4.57 -26.15 -3.84
CA SER A 349 5.14 -25.51 -5.01
C SER A 349 6.15 -24.42 -4.62
N ASN A 350 6.76 -23.80 -5.63
CA ASN A 350 7.35 -22.47 -5.46
C ASN A 350 6.29 -21.46 -4.96
N HIS A 351 6.74 -20.45 -4.23
CA HIS A 351 5.89 -19.32 -3.84
C HIS A 351 5.84 -18.30 -4.98
N VAL A 352 4.66 -17.70 -5.22
CA VAL A 352 4.48 -16.59 -6.16
C VAL A 352 3.75 -15.46 -5.47
N THR A 353 3.89 -14.23 -5.98
CA THR A 353 3.28 -13.04 -5.41
C THR A 353 2.27 -12.41 -6.37
N GLY A 354 1.10 -12.05 -5.85
CA GLY A 354 0.15 -11.15 -6.51
C GLY A 354 0.06 -9.82 -5.76
N THR A 355 0.06 -8.70 -6.47
CA THR A 355 0.04 -7.35 -5.87
C THR A 355 -1.20 -6.56 -6.28
N TRP A 356 -1.96 -6.09 -5.30
CA TRP A 356 -3.02 -5.09 -5.48
C TRP A 356 -2.47 -3.70 -5.15
N LEU A 357 -2.36 -2.88 -6.19
CA LEU A 357 -1.59 -1.64 -6.21
C LEU A 357 -2.35 -0.48 -5.55
N SER A 358 -1.65 0.38 -4.84
CA SER A 358 -2.12 1.71 -4.45
C SER A 358 -1.12 2.78 -4.88
N VAL A 359 -1.59 4.02 -4.88
CA VAL A 359 -0.76 5.19 -5.16
C VAL A 359 -1.10 6.32 -4.21
N SER A 360 -0.07 6.93 -3.62
CA SER A 360 -0.17 8.17 -2.86
C SER A 360 0.40 9.33 -3.67
N LEU A 361 -0.01 10.55 -3.30
CA LEU A 361 0.53 11.79 -3.85
C LEU A 361 0.85 12.72 -2.70
N GLU A 362 1.98 13.39 -2.79
CA GLU A 362 2.38 14.49 -1.90
C GLU A 362 2.67 15.74 -2.73
N ALA A 363 2.30 16.91 -2.19
CA ALA A 363 2.56 18.21 -2.81
C ALA A 363 3.31 19.09 -1.82
N ASN A 364 4.59 19.36 -2.10
CA ASN A 364 5.45 20.18 -1.27
C ASN A 364 5.83 21.45 -2.04
N GLN A 365 5.59 22.63 -1.45
CA GLN A 365 6.11 23.86 -2.02
C GLN A 365 7.59 23.98 -1.67
N THR A 366 8.44 24.19 -2.68
CA THR A 366 9.82 24.60 -2.46
C THR A 366 9.89 26.11 -2.70
N GLN A 367 10.06 26.89 -1.63
CA GLN A 367 10.36 28.31 -1.77
C GLN A 367 11.77 28.50 -2.32
N GLN A 368 11.86 28.89 -3.58
CA GLN A 368 12.99 29.64 -4.10
C GLN A 368 12.42 30.84 -4.87
N SER A 369 12.49 32.01 -4.25
CA SER A 369 12.38 33.38 -4.82
C SER A 369 11.68 33.58 -6.17
N SER A 370 10.70 34.49 -6.23
CA SER A 370 10.04 35.07 -7.42
C SER A 370 9.31 34.12 -8.39
N ALA A 371 9.57 32.81 -8.34
CA ALA A 371 8.81 31.78 -9.05
C ALA A 371 8.65 30.58 -8.10
N ALA A 372 7.62 30.62 -7.26
CA ALA A 372 7.30 29.48 -6.41
C ALA A 372 6.95 28.27 -7.29
N TYR A 373 7.48 27.10 -6.96
CA TYR A 373 7.14 25.84 -7.61
C TYR A 373 6.58 24.85 -6.58
N ILE A 374 5.60 24.05 -7.01
CA ILE A 374 5.09 22.91 -6.25
C ILE A 374 5.78 21.66 -6.79
N ARG A 375 6.42 20.92 -5.89
CA ARG A 375 6.95 19.59 -6.18
C ARG A 375 5.89 18.56 -5.82
N LEU A 376 5.38 17.88 -6.85
CA LEU A 376 4.44 16.77 -6.75
C LEU A 376 5.23 15.46 -6.77
N THR A 377 5.02 14.59 -5.78
CA THR A 377 5.66 13.27 -5.69
C THR A 377 4.60 12.19 -5.54
N ALA A 378 4.43 11.38 -6.57
CA ALA A 378 3.57 10.20 -6.55
C ALA A 378 4.37 8.95 -6.21
N THR A 379 3.82 8.09 -5.36
CA THR A 379 4.48 6.86 -4.91
C THR A 379 3.53 5.67 -5.04
N ALA A 380 3.93 4.66 -5.80
CA ALA A 380 3.23 3.38 -5.92
C ALA A 380 3.58 2.47 -4.74
N SER A 381 2.66 1.58 -4.35
CA SER A 381 2.89 0.57 -3.29
C SER A 381 3.87 -0.54 -3.67
N ALA A 382 4.25 -0.63 -4.94
CA ALA A 382 5.20 -1.63 -5.44
C ALA A 382 6.07 -1.07 -6.57
N ASP A 383 7.18 -1.74 -6.85
CA ASP A 383 7.99 -1.45 -8.03
C ASP A 383 7.25 -1.85 -9.30
N LEU A 384 7.09 -0.89 -10.21
CA LEU A 384 6.41 -1.08 -11.48
C LEU A 384 7.37 -1.48 -12.62
N SER A 385 8.68 -1.59 -12.37
CA SER A 385 9.73 -1.86 -13.37
C SER A 385 9.50 -3.10 -14.22
N THR A 386 8.92 -4.15 -13.63
CA THR A 386 8.60 -5.43 -14.29
C THR A 386 7.16 -5.51 -14.80
N THR A 387 6.38 -4.44 -14.66
CA THR A 387 4.96 -4.38 -15.00
C THR A 387 4.72 -3.54 -16.25
N LYS A 388 3.52 -3.67 -16.85
CA LYS A 388 3.07 -2.81 -17.96
C LYS A 388 2.52 -1.44 -17.51
N TRP A 389 2.64 -1.12 -16.22
CA TRP A 389 2.02 0.06 -15.62
C TRP A 389 3.00 1.24 -15.53
N SER A 390 2.44 2.46 -15.53
CA SER A 390 3.16 3.71 -15.29
C SER A 390 2.45 4.58 -14.26
N LEU A 391 3.23 5.45 -13.61
CA LEU A 391 2.73 6.51 -12.74
C LEU A 391 2.50 7.79 -13.55
N ALA A 392 1.36 8.43 -13.33
CA ALA A 392 1.03 9.72 -13.93
C ALA A 392 0.36 10.63 -12.91
N ILE A 393 0.66 11.94 -12.98
CA ILE A 393 0.11 12.95 -12.09
C ILE A 393 -0.75 13.90 -12.93
N TYR A 394 -1.95 14.19 -12.47
CA TYR A 394 -2.92 15.03 -13.16
C TYR A 394 -3.37 16.17 -12.25
N ASP A 395 -3.80 17.28 -12.85
CA ASP A 395 -4.61 18.29 -12.14
C ASP A 395 -6.10 17.87 -12.05
N ASP A 396 -6.90 18.63 -11.34
CA ASP A 396 -8.35 18.42 -11.14
C ASP A 396 -9.18 18.50 -12.42
N ARG A 397 -8.63 19.08 -13.50
CA ARG A 397 -9.22 19.09 -14.85
C ARG A 397 -8.86 17.86 -15.67
N GLY A 398 -8.00 16.98 -15.13
CA GLY A 398 -7.52 15.78 -15.82
C GLY A 398 -6.41 16.07 -16.84
N ILE A 399 -5.70 17.20 -16.71
CA ILE A 399 -4.52 17.53 -17.52
C ILE A 399 -3.30 16.84 -16.91
N LEU A 400 -2.53 16.13 -17.74
CA LEU A 400 -1.30 15.46 -17.31
C LEU A 400 -0.22 16.49 -16.95
N MET A 401 0.31 16.40 -15.74
CA MET A 401 1.42 17.20 -15.27
C MET A 401 2.73 16.50 -15.64
N GLY A 402 3.53 17.12 -16.51
CA GLY A 402 4.78 16.55 -17.01
C GLY A 402 4.58 15.31 -17.89
N SER A 403 5.47 14.33 -17.75
CA SER A 403 5.41 13.04 -18.46
C SER A 403 5.09 11.92 -17.48
N ALA A 404 4.38 10.89 -17.93
CA ALA A 404 4.19 9.68 -17.13
C ALA A 404 5.54 9.00 -16.86
N CYS A 405 5.77 8.59 -15.62
CA CYS A 405 6.98 7.86 -15.22
C CYS A 405 6.78 6.37 -15.43
N THR A 406 7.57 5.78 -16.32
CA THR A 406 7.58 4.34 -16.61
C THR A 406 8.62 3.63 -15.77
N SER A 407 8.34 2.38 -15.39
CA SER A 407 9.31 1.48 -14.75
C SER A 407 9.94 2.00 -13.44
N VAL A 408 9.14 2.72 -12.63
CA VAL A 408 9.56 3.28 -11.34
C VAL A 408 8.43 3.19 -10.32
N SER A 409 8.77 3.14 -9.03
CA SER A 409 7.81 3.25 -7.91
C SER A 409 7.54 4.70 -7.49
N ILE A 410 8.34 5.67 -7.95
CA ILE A 410 8.23 7.08 -7.58
C ILE A 410 8.25 7.94 -8.84
N CYS A 411 7.31 8.88 -8.94
CA CYS A 411 7.23 9.87 -10.01
C CYS A 411 7.24 11.28 -9.42
N THR A 412 8.17 12.14 -9.85
CA THR A 412 8.26 13.53 -9.37
C THR A 412 8.03 14.49 -10.53
N VAL A 413 7.15 15.47 -10.32
CA VAL A 413 6.87 16.56 -11.27
C VAL A 413 6.92 17.89 -10.54
N THR A 414 7.46 18.91 -11.19
CA THR A 414 7.48 20.28 -10.68
C THR A 414 6.52 21.12 -11.51
N VAL A 415 5.59 21.81 -10.86
CA VAL A 415 4.63 22.72 -11.51
C VAL A 415 4.78 24.14 -10.96
N PRO A 416 4.61 25.19 -11.80
CA PRO A 416 4.58 26.57 -11.29
C PRO A 416 3.44 26.75 -10.28
N ALA A 417 3.72 27.39 -9.15
CA ALA A 417 2.70 27.82 -8.21
C ALA A 417 2.05 29.10 -8.76
N ALA A 418 1.09 28.95 -9.67
CA ALA A 418 0.24 30.08 -10.04
C ALA A 418 -0.67 30.42 -8.84
N SER A 419 -0.69 31.70 -8.44
CA SER A 419 -1.48 32.21 -7.32
C SER A 419 -2.99 32.16 -7.58
N GLU A 420 -3.41 32.07 -8.84
CA GLU A 420 -4.81 32.31 -9.24
C GLU A 420 -5.70 31.06 -9.25
N ASP A 421 -5.14 29.85 -9.26
CA ASP A 421 -5.92 28.61 -9.20
C ASP A 421 -5.22 27.56 -8.31
N ASN A 422 -5.72 27.42 -7.08
CA ASN A 422 -5.33 26.38 -6.12
C ASN A 422 -5.86 25.00 -6.57
N HIS A 423 -5.36 24.53 -7.71
CA HIS A 423 -5.72 23.25 -8.33
C HIS A 423 -5.42 22.10 -7.38
N ALA A 424 -6.36 21.15 -7.29
CA ALA A 424 -6.04 19.86 -6.69
C ALA A 424 -5.31 18.99 -7.71
N PHE A 425 -4.39 18.16 -7.24
CA PHE A 425 -3.68 17.18 -8.06
C PHE A 425 -4.00 15.77 -7.60
N TYR A 426 -3.95 14.79 -8.49
CA TYR A 426 -4.05 13.38 -8.13
C TYR A 426 -3.07 12.54 -8.96
N ALA A 427 -2.63 11.43 -8.39
CA ALA A 427 -1.81 10.44 -9.06
C ALA A 427 -2.64 9.22 -9.48
N VAL A 428 -2.23 8.58 -10.58
CA VAL A 428 -2.80 7.31 -11.03
C VAL A 428 -1.70 6.33 -11.43
N ILE A 429 -1.98 5.05 -11.23
CA ILE A 429 -1.27 3.95 -11.88
C ILE A 429 -2.13 3.50 -13.05
N GLN A 430 -1.58 3.51 -14.26
CA GLN A 430 -2.32 3.20 -15.49
C GLN A 430 -1.46 2.44 -16.50
N SER A 431 -2.08 1.87 -17.53
CA SER A 431 -1.35 1.29 -18.66
C SER A 431 -0.50 2.37 -19.35
N VAL A 432 0.76 2.05 -19.68
CA VAL A 432 1.58 2.91 -20.54
C VAL A 432 0.80 3.15 -21.84
N PRO A 433 0.51 4.41 -22.24
CA PRO A 433 -0.14 4.66 -23.51
C PRO A 433 0.72 4.06 -24.62
N ALA A 434 0.17 3.14 -25.40
CA ALA A 434 0.85 2.65 -26.58
C ALA A 434 1.18 3.87 -27.44
N VAL A 435 2.47 4.18 -27.62
CA VAL A 435 2.90 5.20 -28.57
C VAL A 435 2.38 4.71 -29.92
N ALA A 436 1.32 5.32 -30.42
CA ALA A 436 0.86 5.06 -31.77
C ALA A 436 2.04 5.42 -32.67
N SER A 437 2.67 4.41 -33.27
CA SER A 437 3.70 4.57 -34.29
C SER A 437 3.05 5.25 -35.49
N THR A 438 2.96 6.58 -35.46
CA THR A 438 2.55 7.35 -36.62
C THR A 438 3.81 7.64 -37.42
N SER A 439 3.90 6.98 -38.58
CA SER A 439 4.89 7.21 -39.62
C SER A 439 5.16 8.71 -39.84
N PRO A 440 6.42 9.14 -40.12
CA PRO A 440 6.81 10.55 -40.23
C PRO A 440 6.02 11.38 -41.26
N LEU A 441 5.26 10.73 -42.15
CA LEU A 441 4.52 11.36 -43.24
C LEU A 441 3.16 11.97 -42.83
N VAL A 442 2.68 11.76 -41.60
CA VAL A 442 1.34 12.25 -41.15
C VAL A 442 1.44 13.37 -40.10
N ARG A 443 2.54 14.14 -40.07
CA ARG A 443 2.66 15.33 -39.19
C ARG A 443 1.92 16.58 -39.70
N GLY A 444 1.35 16.54 -40.91
CA GLY A 444 0.90 17.76 -41.60
C GLY A 444 -0.58 18.13 -41.54
N ILE A 445 -1.52 17.25 -41.14
CA ILE A 445 -2.94 17.48 -41.51
C ILE A 445 -3.97 17.42 -40.36
N ILE A 446 -3.67 16.98 -39.13
CA ILE A 446 -4.69 16.98 -38.06
C ILE A 446 -4.10 17.44 -36.72
N GLN A 447 -4.23 18.74 -36.41
CA GLN A 447 -4.09 19.29 -35.05
C GLN A 447 -5.39 19.11 -34.26
N LYS A 448 -5.76 17.87 -33.99
CA LYS A 448 -6.55 17.54 -32.80
C LYS A 448 -5.73 16.52 -32.03
N ALA A 449 -5.33 16.88 -30.81
CA ALA A 449 -4.74 15.93 -29.88
C ALA A 449 -5.65 14.69 -29.87
N PRO A 450 -5.11 13.48 -30.15
CA PRO A 450 -5.94 12.29 -30.12
C PRO A 450 -6.56 12.23 -28.73
N LYS A 451 -7.89 12.06 -28.65
CA LYS A 451 -8.57 11.70 -27.40
C LYS A 451 -7.82 10.49 -26.86
N GLN A 452 -7.08 10.68 -25.77
CA GLN A 452 -6.33 9.62 -25.12
C GLN A 452 -7.35 8.51 -24.83
N ALA A 453 -7.17 7.34 -25.44
CA ALA A 453 -8.00 6.17 -25.13
C ALA A 453 -7.98 5.99 -23.61
N SER A 454 -9.13 5.70 -23.00
CA SER A 454 -9.24 5.58 -21.54
C SER A 454 -8.17 4.59 -21.06
N ALA A 455 -7.14 5.10 -20.40
CA ALA A 455 -6.06 4.26 -19.90
C ALA A 455 -6.64 3.28 -18.87
N ASP A 456 -6.14 2.05 -18.83
CA ASP A 456 -6.59 1.05 -17.84
C ASP A 456 -6.02 1.42 -16.48
N ILE A 457 -6.79 2.20 -15.71
CA ILE A 457 -6.42 2.70 -14.38
C ILE A 457 -6.48 1.54 -13.39
N GLN A 458 -5.37 1.29 -12.69
CA GLN A 458 -5.27 0.33 -11.60
C GLN A 458 -5.52 0.99 -10.25
N ALA A 459 -4.96 2.17 -10.01
CA ALA A 459 -5.09 2.87 -8.74
C ALA A 459 -5.15 4.38 -8.94
N ARG A 460 -5.76 5.08 -7.98
CA ARG A 460 -5.88 6.54 -7.94
C ARG A 460 -5.67 7.04 -6.51
N SER A 461 -4.87 8.09 -6.34
CA SER A 461 -4.69 8.74 -5.03
C SER A 461 -5.89 9.62 -4.71
N GLY A 462 -6.06 9.98 -3.43
CA GLY A 462 -6.88 11.14 -3.08
C GLY A 462 -6.36 12.42 -3.75
N PRO A 463 -7.23 13.42 -4.00
CA PRO A 463 -6.80 14.72 -4.48
C PRO A 463 -5.99 15.46 -3.39
N VAL A 464 -4.91 16.11 -3.79
CA VAL A 464 -4.03 16.90 -2.92
C VAL A 464 -4.01 18.33 -3.41
N LYS A 465 -4.38 19.27 -2.54
CA LYS A 465 -4.20 20.69 -2.78
C LYS A 465 -2.88 21.16 -2.14
N PRO A 466 -1.96 21.77 -2.90
CA PRO A 466 -0.74 22.32 -2.34
C PRO A 466 -1.06 23.45 -1.36
N LYS A 467 -0.40 23.46 -0.20
CA LYS A 467 -0.37 24.64 0.66
C LYS A 467 0.66 25.60 0.08
N LEU A 468 0.19 26.71 -0.47
CA LEU A 468 1.04 27.78 -1.00
C LEU A 468 1.35 28.76 0.13
N LEU A 469 2.60 29.24 0.20
CA LEU A 469 2.90 30.38 1.03
C LEU A 469 2.52 31.68 0.31
N LEU A 470 1.68 32.47 0.95
CA LEU A 470 1.21 33.79 0.56
C LEU A 470 1.95 34.83 1.38
N TRP A 471 2.36 35.92 0.75
CA TRP A 471 2.91 37.08 1.44
C TRP A 471 1.86 38.17 1.53
N GLY A 472 1.69 38.75 2.70
CA GLY A 472 0.67 39.76 2.96
C GLY A 472 1.14 40.78 3.97
N VAL A 473 0.20 41.66 4.30
CA VAL A 473 0.37 42.68 5.33
C VAL A 473 -0.93 42.82 6.10
N ASP A 474 -0.89 43.40 7.29
CA ASP A 474 -2.09 43.88 7.98
C ASP A 474 -1.93 45.33 8.38
N SER A 475 -3.06 46.03 8.53
CA SER A 475 -3.01 47.43 8.95
C SER A 475 -4.24 47.85 9.72
N CYS A 476 -4.00 48.62 10.77
CA CYS A 476 -5.05 49.34 11.50
C CYS A 476 -5.75 50.35 10.59
N LYS A 477 -4.96 51.18 9.88
CA LYS A 477 -5.46 52.16 8.91
C LYS A 477 -6.02 51.48 7.66
N SER A 478 -6.95 52.16 7.01
CA SER A 478 -7.49 51.74 5.72
C SER A 478 -6.40 51.73 4.66
N PHE A 479 -6.33 50.66 3.85
CA PHE A 479 -5.28 50.52 2.84
C PHE A 479 -5.54 51.37 1.60
N THR A 480 -6.78 51.78 1.37
CA THR A 480 -7.14 52.72 0.31
C THR A 480 -8.48 53.39 0.58
N GLN A 481 -8.69 54.58 0.01
CA GLN A 481 -10.00 55.26 0.01
C GLN A 481 -10.62 55.29 -1.39
N ASP A 482 -10.00 54.58 -2.35
CA ASP A 482 -10.39 54.57 -3.75
C ASP A 482 -10.57 53.12 -4.25
N PRO A 483 -11.65 52.79 -4.97
CA PRO A 483 -11.92 51.44 -5.48
C PRO A 483 -10.84 50.84 -6.38
N ALA A 484 -9.97 51.64 -7.01
CA ALA A 484 -8.87 51.12 -7.82
C ALA A 484 -7.60 50.82 -6.99
N GLY A 485 -7.60 51.13 -5.69
CA GLY A 485 -6.41 50.98 -4.83
C GLY A 485 -5.31 51.98 -5.15
N ALA A 486 -5.60 53.09 -5.83
CA ALA A 486 -4.58 54.05 -6.27
C ALA A 486 -4.09 55.01 -5.16
N SER A 487 -4.67 54.92 -3.96
CA SER A 487 -4.38 55.79 -2.82
C SER A 487 -4.16 54.99 -1.54
N GLY A 488 -3.71 55.66 -0.47
CA GLY A 488 -3.55 55.05 0.85
C GLY A 488 -2.26 54.25 0.98
N LEU A 489 -2.30 53.17 1.76
CA LEU A 489 -1.15 52.31 2.05
C LEU A 489 -0.84 51.35 0.92
N TYR A 490 -1.83 50.91 0.12
CA TYR A 490 -1.63 49.94 -0.96
C TYR A 490 -0.49 50.31 -1.94
N PRO A 491 -0.48 51.49 -2.59
CA PRO A 491 0.61 51.86 -3.49
C PRO A 491 1.95 52.03 -2.75
N GLN A 492 1.92 52.37 -1.46
CA GLN A 492 3.14 52.49 -0.65
C GLN A 492 3.75 51.11 -0.39
N VAL A 493 2.94 50.11 -0.05
CA VAL A 493 3.35 48.70 0.13
C VAL A 493 3.95 48.16 -1.16
N VAL A 494 3.25 48.32 -2.29
CA VAL A 494 3.72 47.87 -3.61
C VAL A 494 5.09 48.48 -3.95
N SER A 495 5.26 49.78 -3.69
CA SER A 495 6.52 50.48 -3.96
C SER A 495 7.63 50.13 -2.98
N ALA A 496 7.35 50.08 -1.68
CA ALA A 496 8.35 49.93 -0.63
C ALA A 496 8.84 48.48 -0.47
N TYR A 497 7.93 47.51 -0.65
CA TYR A 497 8.24 46.09 -0.48
C TYR A 497 8.37 45.33 -1.81
N HIS A 498 8.42 46.06 -2.92
CA HIS A 498 8.68 45.53 -4.27
C HIS A 498 7.73 44.39 -4.68
N GLY A 499 6.47 44.47 -4.28
CA GLY A 499 5.45 43.47 -4.62
C GLY A 499 4.07 43.83 -4.10
N ALA A 500 3.04 43.46 -4.85
CA ALA A 500 1.65 43.52 -4.38
C ALA A 500 1.41 42.42 -3.34
N PRO A 501 0.71 42.71 -2.23
CA PRO A 501 0.34 41.70 -1.25
C PRO A 501 -0.66 40.69 -1.83
N ASP A 502 -0.50 39.42 -1.48
CA ASP A 502 -1.43 38.35 -1.83
C ASP A 502 -2.68 38.39 -0.93
N PHE A 503 -2.54 38.94 0.29
CA PHE A 503 -3.64 39.22 1.20
C PHE A 503 -3.38 40.44 2.09
N TRP A 504 -4.46 41.01 2.64
CA TRP A 504 -4.41 42.13 3.58
C TRP A 504 -5.30 41.87 4.81
N GLY A 505 -4.73 41.97 6.02
CA GLY A 505 -5.46 41.90 7.28
C GLY A 505 -6.19 43.21 7.61
N ARG A 506 -7.53 43.15 7.76
CA ARG A 506 -8.38 44.33 7.98
C ARG A 506 -9.45 44.12 9.04
N TYR A 507 -9.67 45.18 9.82
CA TYR A 507 -10.59 45.18 10.95
C TYR A 507 -12.05 45.33 10.48
N LEU A 508 -12.94 44.50 11.01
CA LEU A 508 -14.37 44.46 10.70
C LEU A 508 -15.15 45.63 11.31
N THR A 509 -14.62 46.25 12.37
CA THR A 509 -15.35 47.19 13.23
C THR A 509 -14.56 48.47 13.44
N ASN A 510 -15.27 49.58 13.65
CA ASN A 510 -14.64 50.87 13.98
C ASN A 510 -14.25 50.87 15.46
N THR A 511 -12.97 50.96 15.76
CA THR A 511 -12.45 51.22 17.11
C THR A 511 -11.85 52.62 17.20
N TYR A 512 -11.39 53.01 18.39
CA TYR A 512 -10.76 54.32 18.58
C TYR A 512 -9.51 54.52 17.70
N TYR A 513 -8.78 53.44 17.41
CA TYR A 513 -7.53 53.49 16.64
C TYR A 513 -7.69 53.02 15.19
N CYS A 514 -8.56 52.03 14.93
CA CYS A 514 -8.64 51.37 13.63
C CYS A 514 -10.02 51.55 12.99
N PRO A 515 -10.10 52.16 11.79
CA PRO A 515 -11.34 52.17 11.03
C PRO A 515 -11.72 50.77 10.52
N ALA A 516 -13.03 50.53 10.44
CA ALA A 516 -13.61 49.34 9.83
C ALA A 516 -13.24 49.24 8.34
N LEU A 517 -13.27 48.02 7.83
CA LEU A 517 -13.18 47.70 6.42
C LEU A 517 -14.24 48.49 5.63
N SER A 518 -13.81 49.07 4.52
CA SER A 518 -14.68 49.91 3.68
C SER A 518 -15.02 49.26 2.35
N ALA A 519 -16.12 49.69 1.73
CA ALA A 519 -16.49 49.27 0.37
C ALA A 519 -15.41 49.60 -0.69
N ALA A 520 -14.64 50.68 -0.50
CA ALA A 520 -13.53 51.03 -1.39
C ALA A 520 -12.39 50.01 -1.28
N GLU A 521 -12.06 49.56 -0.07
CA GLU A 521 -11.10 48.49 0.16
C GLU A 521 -11.57 47.16 -0.43
N ILE A 522 -12.83 46.79 -0.23
CA ILE A 522 -13.40 45.56 -0.80
C ILE A 522 -13.30 45.57 -2.34
N ALA A 523 -13.67 46.68 -2.98
CA ALA A 523 -13.58 46.83 -4.44
C ALA A 523 -12.13 46.81 -4.95
N ALA A 524 -11.20 47.41 -4.20
CA ALA A 524 -9.78 47.37 -4.53
C ALA A 524 -9.20 45.96 -4.38
N ALA A 525 -9.54 45.24 -3.31
CA ALA A 525 -9.12 43.85 -3.11
C ALA A 525 -9.60 42.95 -4.26
N GLN A 526 -10.85 43.12 -4.70
CA GLN A 526 -11.39 42.42 -5.87
C GLN A 526 -10.61 42.76 -7.15
N THR A 527 -10.34 44.05 -7.37
CA THR A 527 -9.59 44.54 -8.55
C THR A 527 -8.17 43.97 -8.63
N HIS A 528 -7.53 43.79 -7.47
CA HIS A 528 -6.14 43.32 -7.37
C HIS A 528 -6.01 41.81 -7.10
N HIS A 529 -7.11 41.05 -7.13
CA HIS A 529 -7.15 39.62 -6.77
C HIS A 529 -6.49 39.32 -5.42
N MET A 530 -6.68 40.22 -4.46
CA MET A 530 -6.06 40.20 -3.14
C MET A 530 -7.04 39.66 -2.10
N GLY A 531 -6.58 38.73 -1.25
CA GLY A 531 -7.38 38.22 -0.15
C GLY A 531 -7.53 39.25 0.97
N ILE A 532 -8.63 39.18 1.70
CA ILE A 532 -8.85 39.92 2.95
C ILE A 532 -8.81 38.89 4.08
N LEU A 533 -8.02 39.17 5.12
CA LEU A 533 -8.05 38.46 6.40
C LEU A 533 -8.88 39.33 7.38
N PRO A 534 -10.14 38.96 7.69
CA PRO A 534 -11.00 39.75 8.57
C PRO A 534 -10.56 39.63 10.03
N ILE A 535 -10.46 40.77 10.71
CA ILE A 535 -10.00 40.89 12.08
C ILE A 535 -11.09 41.51 12.94
N TYR A 536 -11.38 40.92 14.09
CA TYR A 536 -12.30 41.46 15.09
C TYR A 536 -11.53 41.91 16.32
N ASN A 537 -11.61 43.21 16.62
CA ASN A 537 -10.95 43.84 17.77
C ASN A 537 -11.88 44.74 18.61
N ASP A 538 -13.17 44.79 18.32
CA ASP A 538 -14.15 45.54 19.13
C ASP A 538 -14.62 44.70 20.32
N TYR A 539 -13.71 44.46 21.26
CA TYR A 539 -13.97 43.69 22.47
C TYR A 539 -13.34 44.37 23.69
N ASP A 540 -13.84 44.04 24.89
CA ASP A 540 -13.21 44.46 26.13
C ASP A 540 -12.00 43.56 26.40
N CYS A 541 -10.80 44.12 26.23
CA CYS A 541 -9.55 43.39 26.35
C CYS A 541 -9.18 42.99 27.78
N SER A 542 -9.92 43.49 28.78
CA SER A 542 -9.88 42.97 30.15
C SER A 542 -10.81 41.78 30.37
N ALA A 543 -11.73 41.53 29.45
CA ALA A 543 -12.74 40.48 29.50
C ALA A 543 -12.52 39.44 28.39
N VAL A 544 -11.37 38.76 28.43
CA VAL A 544 -11.01 37.66 27.52
C VAL A 544 -11.09 36.28 28.19
N ARG A 545 -12.12 36.07 29.03
CA ARG A 545 -12.31 34.84 29.82
C ARG A 545 -13.74 34.33 29.73
N GLY A 546 -13.88 33.00 29.74
CA GLY A 546 -15.16 32.33 29.83
C GLY A 546 -15.90 32.19 28.51
N TYR A 547 -16.70 31.13 28.44
CA TYR A 547 -17.40 30.69 27.23
C TYR A 547 -18.42 31.71 26.70
N GLN A 548 -19.27 32.25 27.59
CA GLN A 548 -20.33 33.18 27.20
C GLN A 548 -19.77 34.50 26.67
N THR A 549 -18.68 34.99 27.27
CA THR A 549 -17.99 36.21 26.83
C THR A 549 -17.48 36.05 25.41
N ALA A 550 -16.73 34.97 25.14
CA ALA A 550 -16.22 34.68 23.81
C ALA A 550 -17.33 34.45 22.77
N GLY A 551 -18.41 33.75 23.15
CA GLY A 551 -19.58 33.55 22.29
C GLY A 551 -20.30 34.86 21.94
N GLY A 552 -20.31 35.84 22.84
CA GLY A 552 -20.80 37.19 22.59
C GLY A 552 -19.95 37.94 21.56
N TYR A 553 -18.63 37.91 21.70
CA TYR A 553 -17.71 38.51 20.74
C TYR A 553 -17.79 37.84 19.37
N ALA A 554 -17.87 36.51 19.32
CA ALA A 554 -18.06 35.76 18.08
C ALA A 554 -19.36 36.15 17.36
N ALA A 555 -20.43 36.42 18.12
CA ALA A 555 -21.70 36.88 17.56
C ALA A 555 -21.58 38.25 16.90
N ALA A 556 -20.90 39.19 17.55
CA ALA A 556 -20.67 40.53 17.03
C ALA A 556 -19.75 40.50 15.79
N ALA A 557 -18.68 39.71 15.84
CA ALA A 557 -17.74 39.54 14.74
C ALA A 557 -18.41 38.98 13.48
N ALA A 558 -19.20 37.91 13.63
CA ALA A 558 -19.94 37.32 12.52
C ALA A 558 -21.02 38.26 11.97
N ALA A 559 -21.66 39.08 12.81
CA ALA A 559 -22.61 40.09 12.36
C ALA A 559 -21.94 41.20 11.53
N ALA A 560 -20.75 41.66 11.95
CA ALA A 560 -19.96 42.62 11.20
C ALA A 560 -19.49 42.04 9.85
N ALA A 561 -18.94 40.81 9.86
CA ALA A 561 -18.55 40.11 8.63
C ALA A 561 -19.73 39.94 7.65
N ALA A 562 -20.91 39.58 8.15
CA ALA A 562 -22.11 39.47 7.32
C ALA A 562 -22.56 40.82 6.74
N ALA A 563 -22.40 41.92 7.49
CA ALA A 563 -22.73 43.27 7.02
C ALA A 563 -21.81 43.74 5.88
N ASP A 564 -20.54 43.31 5.90
CA ASP A 564 -19.56 43.57 4.83
C ASP A 564 -19.70 42.62 3.63
N GLY A 565 -20.65 41.67 3.69
CA GLY A 565 -20.90 40.71 2.61
C GLY A 565 -19.93 39.53 2.57
N ILE A 566 -19.19 39.27 3.66
CA ILE A 566 -18.26 38.15 3.75
C ILE A 566 -19.07 36.84 3.76
N PRO A 567 -18.85 35.93 2.78
CA PRO A 567 -19.60 34.68 2.73
C PRO A 567 -19.21 33.74 3.86
N GLN A 568 -20.11 32.82 4.20
CA GLN A 568 -19.81 31.68 5.06
C GLN A 568 -18.64 30.84 4.48
N GLY A 569 -17.92 30.13 5.36
CA GLY A 569 -16.71 29.38 5.06
C GLY A 569 -15.43 30.22 5.06
N ARG A 570 -15.52 31.52 5.40
CA ARG A 570 -14.37 32.43 5.52
C ARG A 570 -13.93 32.59 6.97
N GLY A 571 -12.64 32.87 7.13
CA GLY A 571 -12.00 33.06 8.42
C GLY A 571 -12.38 34.37 9.07
N ILE A 572 -12.48 34.38 10.40
CA ILE A 572 -12.55 35.60 11.21
C ILE A 572 -11.54 35.46 12.35
N ALA A 573 -10.56 36.36 12.39
CA ALA A 573 -9.54 36.41 13.44
C ALA A 573 -10.03 37.22 14.63
N ILE A 574 -9.96 36.64 15.83
CA ILE A 574 -9.99 37.45 17.07
C ILE A 574 -8.58 37.96 17.35
N ASP A 575 -8.47 39.27 17.51
CA ASP A 575 -7.21 39.98 17.77
C ASP A 575 -6.82 39.91 19.25
N ILE A 576 -6.23 38.80 19.71
CA ILE A 576 -5.84 38.65 21.12
C ILE A 576 -4.48 39.32 21.32
N GLU A 577 -4.51 40.59 21.72
CA GLU A 577 -3.31 41.41 21.92
C GLU A 577 -2.32 40.83 22.96
N PRO A 578 -1.02 41.16 22.87
CA PRO A 578 -0.04 40.81 23.90
C PRO A 578 -0.43 41.35 25.28
N GLY A 579 -0.15 40.56 26.34
CA GLY A 579 -0.39 40.99 27.71
C GLY A 579 0.44 42.22 28.12
N GLY A 580 -0.22 43.21 28.74
CA GLY A 580 0.37 44.44 29.23
C GLY A 580 -0.53 45.20 30.22
N GLU A 581 -0.02 46.29 30.81
CA GLU A 581 -0.77 47.06 31.83
C GLU A 581 -2.08 47.69 31.30
N ALA A 582 -2.15 47.99 30.01
CA ALA A 582 -3.34 48.57 29.36
C ALA A 582 -4.31 47.50 28.83
N CYS A 583 -3.84 46.27 28.62
CA CYS A 583 -4.58 45.18 28.00
C CYS A 583 -4.06 43.86 28.61
N PRO A 584 -4.79 43.23 29.56
CA PRO A 584 -4.41 41.92 30.08
C PRO A 584 -4.21 40.89 28.95
N GLY A 585 -4.94 41.04 27.85
CA GLY A 585 -4.68 40.39 26.57
C GLY A 585 -4.53 38.87 26.71
N ALA A 586 -3.60 38.30 25.95
CA ALA A 586 -3.27 36.88 25.94
C ALA A 586 -3.01 36.24 27.32
N ASP A 587 -2.65 37.04 28.35
CA ASP A 587 -2.41 36.53 29.72
C ASP A 587 -3.71 36.19 30.46
N GLY A 588 -4.84 36.76 30.04
CA GLY A 588 -6.15 36.51 30.62
C GLY A 588 -6.83 35.24 30.08
N VAL A 589 -6.51 34.83 28.85
CA VAL A 589 -7.27 33.82 28.10
C VAL A 589 -7.34 32.47 28.84
N ASP A 590 -8.55 31.91 28.90
CA ASP A 590 -8.80 30.59 29.49
C ASP A 590 -9.35 29.59 28.44
N PRO A 591 -9.37 28.27 28.74
CA PRO A 591 -9.82 27.27 27.78
C PRO A 591 -11.28 27.47 27.33
N LEU A 592 -12.12 28.00 28.21
CA LEU A 592 -13.53 28.26 27.91
C LEU A 592 -13.70 29.42 26.92
N PHE A 593 -12.83 30.43 26.97
CA PHE A 593 -12.82 31.51 25.99
C PHE A 593 -12.44 30.99 24.60
N VAL A 594 -11.40 30.15 24.51
CA VAL A 594 -11.00 29.51 23.23
C VAL A 594 -12.17 28.70 22.65
N GLN A 595 -12.81 27.87 23.47
CA GLN A 595 -13.97 27.09 23.05
C GLN A 595 -15.15 27.98 22.64
N GLY A 596 -15.47 29.03 23.41
CA GLY A 596 -16.61 29.90 23.12
C GLY A 596 -16.44 30.71 21.83
N TRP A 597 -15.22 31.14 21.50
CA TRP A 597 -14.92 31.78 20.21
C TRP A 597 -15.08 30.77 19.07
N HIS A 598 -14.47 29.59 19.21
CA HIS A 598 -14.59 28.51 18.24
C HIS A 598 -16.06 28.19 17.93
N ASP A 599 -16.84 27.85 18.95
CA ASP A 599 -18.23 27.46 18.78
C ASP A 599 -19.07 28.60 18.21
N GLY A 600 -18.86 29.82 18.72
CA GLY A 600 -19.63 30.99 18.30
C GLY A 600 -19.42 31.35 16.82
N ILE A 601 -18.19 31.23 16.32
CA ILE A 601 -17.86 31.50 14.91
C ILE A 601 -18.36 30.35 14.03
N THR A 602 -18.06 29.10 14.39
CA THR A 602 -18.46 27.91 13.62
C THR A 602 -19.97 27.78 13.50
N GLN A 603 -20.74 28.04 14.57
CA GLN A 603 -22.21 28.00 14.55
C GLN A 603 -22.82 28.99 13.55
N ARG A 604 -22.11 30.05 13.19
CA ARG A 604 -22.55 31.08 12.23
C ARG A 604 -22.04 30.80 10.80
N GLY A 605 -21.35 29.69 10.62
CA GLY A 605 -20.83 29.24 9.33
C GLY A 605 -19.52 29.89 8.92
N TYR A 606 -18.82 30.57 9.82
CA TYR A 606 -17.47 31.11 9.59
C TYR A 606 -16.41 30.21 10.21
N VAL A 607 -15.13 30.45 9.91
CA VAL A 607 -14.01 29.66 10.43
C VAL A 607 -13.24 30.45 11.51
N PRO A 608 -13.10 29.93 12.73
CA PRO A 608 -12.40 30.63 13.81
C PRO A 608 -10.89 30.72 13.55
N ILE A 609 -10.36 31.94 13.62
CA ILE A 609 -8.92 32.21 13.63
C ILE A 609 -8.56 32.90 14.96
N PHE A 610 -7.44 32.52 15.54
CA PHE A 610 -6.88 33.18 16.72
C PHE A 610 -5.58 33.90 16.34
N TYR A 611 -5.59 35.24 16.39
CA TYR A 611 -4.37 36.03 16.40
C TYR A 611 -3.85 36.10 17.82
N ALA A 612 -2.71 35.47 18.10
CA ALA A 612 -2.19 35.35 19.47
C ALA A 612 -0.70 34.95 19.51
N ASN A 613 -0.10 35.03 20.70
CA ASN A 613 1.23 34.47 20.94
C ASN A 613 1.15 32.95 21.06
N SER A 614 1.50 32.23 20.00
CA SER A 614 1.52 30.77 20.03
C SER A 614 2.82 30.17 20.54
N THR A 615 3.66 30.92 21.26
CA THR A 615 4.83 30.34 21.93
C THR A 615 4.40 29.35 23.00
N ALA A 616 4.87 28.10 22.88
CA ALA A 616 4.60 27.05 23.86
C ALA A 616 4.81 27.53 25.30
N TYR A 617 3.97 27.04 26.21
CA TYR A 617 3.97 27.32 27.65
C TYR A 617 3.52 28.73 28.08
N LEU A 618 3.23 29.65 27.16
CA LEU A 618 2.58 30.93 27.51
C LEU A 618 1.09 30.75 27.77
N ALA A 619 0.46 31.76 28.38
CA ALA A 619 -0.93 31.69 28.86
C ALA A 619 -1.93 31.28 27.76
N PHE A 620 -1.91 31.95 26.61
CA PHE A 620 -2.73 31.56 25.46
C PHE A 620 -2.47 30.12 25.00
N ALA A 621 -1.20 29.73 24.85
CA ALA A 621 -0.84 28.38 24.42
C ALA A 621 -1.37 27.30 25.37
N GLN A 622 -1.27 27.53 26.69
CA GLN A 622 -1.83 26.64 27.71
C GLN A 622 -3.36 26.57 27.62
N ALA A 623 -4.03 27.71 27.47
CA ALA A 623 -5.49 27.79 27.34
C ALA A 623 -5.98 27.06 26.08
N TYR A 624 -5.34 27.30 24.94
CA TYR A 624 -5.66 26.63 23.67
C TYR A 624 -5.44 25.13 23.77
N CYS A 625 -4.29 24.68 24.27
CA CYS A 625 -4.00 23.25 24.37
C CYS A 625 -4.90 22.53 25.37
N ALA A 626 -5.31 23.18 26.46
CA ALA A 626 -6.31 22.65 27.36
C ALA A 626 -7.70 22.55 26.70
N ALA A 627 -8.08 23.54 25.89
CA ALA A 627 -9.32 23.49 25.10
C ALA A 627 -9.29 22.35 24.07
N VAL A 628 -8.20 22.20 23.30
CA VAL A 628 -8.00 21.09 22.36
C VAL A 628 -8.00 19.73 23.05
N GLY A 629 -7.41 19.64 24.25
CA GLY A 629 -7.43 18.43 25.05
C GLY A 629 -8.85 18.00 25.46
N ALA A 630 -9.75 18.96 25.66
CA ALA A 630 -11.17 18.70 25.94
C ALA A 630 -12.02 18.54 24.67
N HIS A 631 -11.65 19.24 23.60
CA HIS A 631 -12.39 19.40 22.35
C HIS A 631 -11.43 19.29 21.15
N PRO A 632 -11.06 18.08 20.72
CA PRO A 632 -10.07 17.87 19.66
C PRO A 632 -10.42 18.53 18.32
N GLU A 633 -11.71 18.73 18.03
CA GLU A 633 -12.23 19.44 16.85
C GLU A 633 -11.69 20.88 16.74
N ILE A 634 -11.37 21.55 17.85
CA ILE A 634 -10.79 22.90 17.83
C ILE A 634 -9.48 22.90 17.02
N ALA A 635 -8.70 21.83 17.08
CA ALA A 635 -7.43 21.76 16.34
C ALA A 635 -7.62 21.62 14.82
N THR A 636 -8.73 21.02 14.37
CA THR A 636 -9.03 20.77 12.94
C THR A 636 -9.90 21.84 12.31
N ASP A 637 -10.67 22.55 13.12
CA ASP A 637 -11.71 23.47 12.64
C ASP A 637 -11.36 24.94 12.93
N SER A 638 -10.21 25.20 13.56
CA SER A 638 -9.66 26.55 13.76
C SER A 638 -8.23 26.70 13.23
N TYR A 639 -7.81 27.96 13.06
CA TYR A 639 -6.46 28.32 12.64
C TYR A 639 -5.77 29.28 13.62
N LEU A 640 -4.45 29.19 13.68
CA LEU A 640 -3.60 30.10 14.44
C LEU A 640 -2.87 31.07 13.49
N TRP A 641 -2.97 32.35 13.82
CA TRP A 641 -2.15 33.44 13.29
C TRP A 641 -1.21 33.90 14.42
N SER A 642 0.05 33.49 14.35
CA SER A 642 1.02 33.86 15.39
C SER A 642 1.56 35.24 15.13
N PHE A 643 1.76 36.06 16.17
CA PHE A 643 2.63 37.24 16.08
C PHE A 643 4.06 37.00 16.59
N GLU A 644 4.41 35.75 16.92
CA GLU A 644 5.76 35.37 17.32
C GLU A 644 6.36 34.25 16.44
N PRO A 645 7.68 34.24 16.21
CA PRO A 645 8.62 35.26 16.66
C PRO A 645 8.44 36.55 15.84
N SER A 646 8.40 37.70 16.51
CA SER A 646 8.45 39.00 15.83
C SER A 646 9.92 39.32 15.51
N LEU A 647 10.22 39.41 14.22
CA LEU A 647 11.57 39.59 13.69
C LEU A 647 11.94 41.07 13.62
N LEU A 648 13.24 41.33 13.67
CA LEU A 648 13.82 42.65 13.39
C LEU A 648 14.57 42.56 12.06
N GLY A 649 14.15 43.33 11.06
CA GLY A 649 14.78 43.29 9.74
C GLY A 649 14.37 44.43 8.83
N ALA A 650 14.71 44.30 7.55
CA ALA A 650 14.17 45.11 6.47
C ALA A 650 13.68 44.14 5.40
N TYR A 651 12.51 43.56 5.64
CA TYR A 651 11.91 42.57 4.75
C TYR A 651 11.14 43.26 3.61
N SER A 652 10.97 42.51 2.53
CA SER A 652 10.21 42.86 1.32
C SER A 652 9.61 41.57 0.77
N LYS A 653 8.64 41.62 -0.14
CA LYS A 653 8.02 40.40 -0.68
C LYS A 653 9.06 39.38 -1.22
N PRO A 654 10.11 39.78 -1.95
CA PRO A 654 11.15 38.84 -2.41
C PRO A 654 12.10 38.32 -1.32
N THR A 655 12.21 39.03 -0.20
CA THR A 655 13.14 38.72 0.89
C THR A 655 12.44 38.27 2.18
N ALA A 656 11.12 38.04 2.13
CA ALA A 656 10.31 37.53 3.22
C ALA A 656 10.98 36.31 3.88
N PRO A 657 10.87 36.15 5.21
CA PRO A 657 11.48 35.04 5.90
C PRO A 657 10.88 33.72 5.42
N ARG A 658 11.49 32.59 5.80
CA ARG A 658 10.81 31.31 5.67
C ARG A 658 9.72 31.22 6.73
N PHE A 659 8.51 30.80 6.35
CA PHE A 659 7.42 30.51 7.29
C PHE A 659 7.86 29.67 8.48
N ALA A 660 7.91 30.31 9.66
CA ALA A 660 8.38 29.72 10.89
C ALA A 660 7.78 30.41 12.14
N PRO A 661 6.43 30.48 12.27
CA PRO A 661 5.82 30.94 13.51
C PRO A 661 6.19 30.05 14.69
N ASN A 662 6.17 30.61 15.90
CA ASN A 662 6.31 29.84 17.13
C ASN A 662 5.15 28.83 17.26
N ILE A 663 5.48 27.61 17.70
CA ILE A 663 4.54 26.48 17.72
C ILE A 663 3.92 26.32 19.11
N ILE A 664 2.61 26.06 19.16
CA ILE A 664 1.78 26.13 20.38
C ILE A 664 1.97 24.96 21.37
N GLY A 665 2.60 23.86 20.96
CA GLY A 665 2.93 22.72 21.82
C GLY A 665 1.88 21.60 21.87
N CYS A 666 0.79 21.71 21.10
CA CYS A 666 -0.23 20.68 20.88
C CYS A 666 -0.69 20.66 19.42
N SER A 667 -1.65 19.80 19.07
CA SER A 667 -2.24 19.78 17.72
C SER A 667 -2.92 21.12 17.40
N ALA A 668 -2.53 21.75 16.30
CA ALA A 668 -3.09 23.02 15.83
C ALA A 668 -2.75 23.27 14.36
N GLN A 669 -3.56 24.11 13.69
CA GLN A 669 -3.26 24.59 12.33
C GLN A 669 -2.62 25.97 12.36
N HIS A 670 -1.29 26.01 12.42
CA HIS A 670 -0.52 27.24 12.20
C HIS A 670 -0.57 27.63 10.73
N ALA A 671 -1.36 28.65 10.39
CA ALA A 671 -1.63 29.02 9.00
C ALA A 671 -1.37 30.49 8.69
N ALA A 672 -1.06 31.32 9.68
CA ALA A 672 -0.53 32.66 9.44
C ALA A 672 0.53 33.04 10.47
N TRP A 673 1.37 34.00 10.10
CA TRP A 673 2.44 34.53 10.92
C TRP A 673 2.65 36.01 10.60
N GLN A 674 2.38 36.88 11.57
CA GLN A 674 2.87 38.25 11.56
C GLN A 674 4.33 38.23 12.00
N TYR A 675 5.23 38.30 11.04
CA TYR A 675 6.65 38.12 11.30
C TYR A 675 7.38 39.44 11.57
N GLU A 676 6.80 40.58 11.20
CA GLU A 676 7.40 41.89 11.46
C GLU A 676 6.33 42.91 11.81
N LEU A 677 6.48 43.53 12.97
CA LEU A 677 5.68 44.66 13.41
C LEU A 677 6.29 45.95 12.87
N SER A 678 5.52 46.76 12.17
CA SER A 678 5.94 48.06 11.65
C SER A 678 6.20 49.08 12.77
N SER A 679 5.47 48.99 13.88
CA SER A 679 5.62 49.93 15.01
C SER A 679 5.51 51.41 14.59
N GLY A 680 4.65 51.72 13.59
CA GLY A 680 4.48 53.07 13.05
C GLY A 680 5.50 53.47 11.98
N SER A 681 6.15 52.49 11.34
CA SER A 681 7.04 52.72 10.19
C SER A 681 6.28 53.19 8.94
N ASN A 682 7.00 53.48 7.85
CA ASN A 682 6.40 53.95 6.60
C ASN A 682 6.79 53.00 5.45
N PRO A 683 5.85 52.24 4.87
CA PRO A 683 4.40 52.25 5.12
C PRO A 683 4.02 51.66 6.49
N ASP A 684 2.93 52.18 7.06
CA ASP A 684 2.44 51.80 8.40
C ASP A 684 1.58 50.53 8.33
N VAL A 685 2.25 49.40 8.08
CA VAL A 685 1.67 48.06 7.94
C VAL A 685 2.55 47.02 8.61
N ASP A 686 1.95 46.04 9.26
CA ASP A 686 2.67 44.86 9.74
C ASP A 686 2.82 43.87 8.58
N GLN A 687 3.88 43.06 8.57
CA GLN A 687 4.12 42.11 7.48
C GLN A 687 3.83 40.68 7.93
N ASP A 688 3.16 39.95 7.04
CA ASP A 688 2.63 38.63 7.29
C ASP A 688 2.99 37.62 6.23
N GLU A 689 2.99 36.36 6.64
CA GLU A 689 2.89 35.22 5.74
C GLU A 689 1.67 34.37 6.13
N ALA A 690 1.01 33.78 5.14
CA ALA A 690 -0.09 32.85 5.35
C ALA A 690 0.00 31.63 4.44
N LEU A 691 -0.48 30.49 4.91
CA LEU A 691 -0.69 29.32 4.06
C LEU A 691 -2.02 29.50 3.30
N SER A 692 -2.08 29.09 2.03
CA SER A 692 -3.31 29.12 1.22
C SER A 692 -4.44 28.22 1.75
N SER A 693 -4.18 27.43 2.79
CA SER A 693 -5.21 26.73 3.56
C SER A 693 -5.98 27.67 4.51
N LEU A 694 -5.45 28.85 4.83
CA LEU A 694 -6.16 29.84 5.62
C LEU A 694 -7.36 30.34 4.81
N PRO A 695 -8.58 30.35 5.38
CA PRO A 695 -9.82 30.67 4.65
C PRO A 695 -10.01 32.18 4.43
N LEU A 696 -9.06 32.82 3.75
CA LEU A 696 -9.11 34.21 3.33
C LEU A 696 -10.36 34.50 2.48
N TRP A 697 -10.85 35.74 2.53
CA TRP A 697 -11.93 36.22 1.69
C TRP A 697 -11.39 36.91 0.44
N PHE A 698 -11.67 36.35 -0.74
CA PHE A 698 -11.39 36.99 -2.02
C PHE A 698 -12.71 37.53 -2.59
N PRO A 699 -12.97 38.85 -2.52
CA PRO A 699 -14.24 39.47 -2.93
C PRO A 699 -14.49 39.50 -4.45
#